data_AF-A0A3C1HWT7-F1
#
_entry.id   AF-A0A3C1HWT7-F1
#
_cell.length_a   1.000
_cell.length_b   1.000
_cell.length_c   1.000
_cell.angle_alpha   90.00
_cell.angle_beta   90.00
_cell.angle_gamma   90.00
#
_symmetry.space_group_name_H-M   'P 1'
#
loop_
_entity.id
_entity.type
_entity.pdbx_description
1 polymer ?
#
loop_
_entity_poly.entity_id
_entity_poly.type
_entity_poly.pdbx_seq_one_letter_code
_entity_poly.pdbx_strand_id
1 'polypeptide(L)'
;GGSSSGGEKISARSLLFNTATLEGIFDNGRAVQTSSDAINLPSGSTLVVSSSMFGKDSQSTIAFKNASLTFCDDENPHWKIRATKIWLLPGGEFAFFNALLFVGEIPVLYMPAFYYPKDEIIFNPTFGYDTRRGYYFQTTTYLYGRKPLEENIEKSSDEKDDDELSKGLYNFMKPTKLKEQRREGIVLHNLDEDYTGDTSNYFKLMFDYYSILGTMAGFDAVFKPKSYINNFKANLNLGFSNTVFLDDSGEVYVPFSSTGERHKDKANLLGIKTPFRYNGNLDLSGSSPFNFRISMPIYSDPYFTDDFGERTEYMDWITFLTRGAKDEKEEEEDEDKDSVSVSTYTWNASASYSFNIPDALKPFLRTLSITDISSSVIFNSKTNTAIASESTDDWYLYTPERMFFYPSQVTPLKFSANIEGAIIKYPLEEKQSKPVDFPYALSVPDEFSDEQKKDNESESKSGEEKAPEKTEKAEEGVLDEKDLPLLDVRSDINPTEISDFEYELKYSVTPQFSSQFAYDSTKYSTPDDFKWSERQSSYYQVTSPVVVSSGLAFRESLFNMNNVFTYTPFYQTHPSLDGYSDSDAATVRKTDYQARKKDLSVENDVSVKPLIFNDVLKKSSIDWNTTIRLVRTEFIGDEENPEWDYLTADLSDEESVTEHTLSATIHAEEGKYFSQKLTLSTTLPPQKDKYEGDVKFTFPYTELTFASGVEKIEETESDELVENWRKLPFKQSASLKFLDGDFALTQSFNYNLEEHYADSFKAAVSYGGLQVAYTAAYTYGYDFDEEEGWSIRSEREFLPETFSIAYTSGQKNFRYWKKRVTWAPSLSTSIVYDCIRPTNSYFKFIPAVTFKINKFVNLTFSSESRNSVIYRYIQDYTNNGMNLPGETNVFKDLYNSFAFWGEGSMLDDGQMKRRSSGFKLKNLKITLAHDLHDWDLVSSFEVKPRLITNGDGSKSYNFEPNISLSIVWRPMNAMKTEIVDEYGELKLNP
;
A
#
# COMPACT_ATOMS: atom_id res chain seq x y z
N GLY A 1 28.88 2.84 -33.46
CA GLY A 1 28.61 2.70 -32.02
C GLY A 1 28.66 1.23 -31.69
N GLY A 2 29.65 0.78 -30.95
CA GLY A 2 29.80 -0.61 -30.52
C GLY A 2 29.18 -0.80 -29.14
N SER A 3 28.37 -1.84 -28.99
CA SER A 3 27.88 -2.31 -27.70
C SER A 3 29.06 -2.77 -26.85
N SER A 4 29.07 -2.38 -25.57
CA SER A 4 30.05 -2.80 -24.58
C SER A 4 29.90 -4.30 -24.28
N SER A 5 30.67 -5.15 -24.97
CA SER A 5 30.82 -6.55 -24.60
C SER A 5 31.57 -6.66 -23.27
N GLY A 6 31.03 -7.43 -22.32
CA GLY A 6 31.71 -7.77 -21.07
C GLY A 6 33.11 -8.34 -21.33
N GLY A 7 34.11 -7.86 -20.58
CA GLY A 7 35.51 -8.24 -20.80
C GLY A 7 35.85 -9.57 -20.12
N GLU A 8 36.11 -10.62 -20.91
CA GLU A 8 36.82 -11.81 -20.45
C GLU A 8 38.34 -11.57 -20.60
N LYS A 9 39.10 -11.71 -19.52
CA LYS A 9 40.56 -11.60 -19.54
C LYS A 9 41.19 -12.96 -19.27
N ILE A 10 41.84 -13.50 -20.30
CA ILE A 10 42.61 -14.73 -20.22
C ILE A 10 44.10 -14.39 -20.16
N SER A 11 44.81 -15.00 -19.20
CA SER A 11 46.27 -14.96 -19.10
C SER A 11 46.83 -16.38 -19.09
N ALA A 12 47.93 -16.63 -19.79
CA ALA A 12 48.57 -17.95 -19.85
C ALA A 12 50.08 -17.80 -20.09
N ARG A 13 50.86 -18.80 -19.67
CA ARG A 13 52.31 -18.83 -19.88
C ARG A 13 52.66 -19.09 -21.35
N SER A 14 51.93 -20.01 -21.97
CA SER A 14 52.02 -20.29 -23.40
C SER A 14 50.65 -20.68 -23.93
N LEU A 15 50.41 -20.41 -25.22
CA LEU A 15 49.16 -20.74 -25.89
C LEU A 15 49.44 -21.42 -27.22
N LEU A 16 48.66 -22.46 -27.52
CA LEU A 16 48.55 -23.04 -28.84
C LEU A 16 47.13 -22.77 -29.33
N PHE A 17 46.97 -22.02 -30.43
CA PHE A 17 45.67 -21.54 -30.89
C PHE A 17 45.49 -21.77 -32.39
N ASN A 18 44.36 -22.35 -32.76
CA ASN A 18 43.94 -22.50 -34.14
C ASN A 18 43.05 -21.32 -34.51
N THR A 19 43.56 -20.41 -35.34
CA THR A 19 42.85 -19.20 -35.76
C THR A 19 41.65 -19.48 -36.67
N ALA A 20 41.55 -20.66 -37.27
CA ALA A 20 40.44 -21.02 -38.15
C ALA A 20 39.23 -21.58 -37.36
N THR A 21 39.47 -22.38 -36.32
CA THR A 21 38.42 -23.00 -35.50
C THR A 21 38.20 -22.32 -34.15
N LEU A 22 39.03 -21.33 -33.81
CA LEU A 22 39.09 -20.65 -32.51
C LEU A 22 39.35 -21.59 -31.32
N GLU A 23 39.88 -22.79 -31.60
CA GLU A 23 40.30 -23.77 -30.60
C GLU A 23 41.65 -23.37 -30.00
N GLY A 24 41.83 -23.56 -28.70
CA GLY A 24 43.08 -23.20 -28.06
C GLY A 24 43.37 -24.00 -26.81
N ILE A 25 44.65 -24.30 -26.57
CA ILE A 25 45.16 -24.86 -25.32
C ILE A 25 46.05 -23.81 -24.66
N PHE A 26 45.79 -23.56 -23.39
CA PHE A 26 46.46 -22.57 -22.56
C PHE A 26 47.19 -23.28 -21.43
N ASP A 27 48.50 -23.07 -21.36
CA ASP A 27 49.37 -23.63 -20.32
C ASP A 27 49.50 -22.66 -19.15
N ASN A 28 49.29 -23.17 -17.93
CA ASN A 28 49.29 -22.44 -16.67
C ASN A 28 48.52 -21.12 -16.77
N GLY A 29 47.22 -21.23 -17.06
CA GLY A 29 46.38 -20.10 -17.40
C GLY A 29 45.37 -19.75 -16.32
N ARG A 30 45.01 -18.46 -16.29
CA ARG A 30 44.01 -17.85 -15.40
C ARG A 30 43.00 -17.09 -16.25
N ALA A 31 41.73 -17.49 -16.16
CA ALA A 31 40.59 -16.81 -16.78
C ALA A 31 39.88 -15.96 -15.72
N VAL A 32 39.63 -14.69 -16.04
CA VAL A 32 38.97 -13.71 -15.17
C VAL A 32 37.79 -13.10 -15.92
N GLN A 33 36.59 -13.18 -15.35
CA GLN A 33 35.36 -12.69 -15.95
C GLN A 33 34.64 -11.74 -14.98
N THR A 34 34.59 -10.46 -15.35
CA THR A 34 34.04 -9.38 -14.50
C THR A 34 32.56 -9.09 -14.75
N SER A 35 31.98 -9.68 -15.80
CA SER A 35 30.55 -9.59 -16.15
C SER A 35 30.20 -10.70 -17.15
N SER A 36 29.13 -11.45 -16.90
CA SER A 36 28.60 -12.47 -17.82
C SER A 36 27.08 -12.43 -17.83
N ASP A 37 26.45 -12.47 -19.00
CA ASP A 37 24.99 -12.64 -19.12
C ASP A 37 24.52 -14.04 -18.66
N ALA A 38 25.43 -15.02 -18.56
CA ALA A 38 25.11 -16.43 -18.29
C ALA A 38 25.27 -16.86 -16.82
N ILE A 39 25.78 -15.96 -15.96
CA ILE A 39 26.16 -16.28 -14.56
C ILE A 39 25.68 -15.14 -13.65
N ASN A 40 24.91 -15.47 -12.61
CA ASN A 40 24.46 -14.50 -11.63
C ASN A 40 25.60 -14.18 -10.65
N LEU A 41 26.38 -13.13 -10.95
CA LEU A 41 27.47 -12.67 -10.10
C LEU A 41 26.95 -11.60 -9.12
N PRO A 42 27.17 -11.75 -7.80
CA PRO A 42 26.91 -10.69 -6.83
C PRO A 42 27.56 -9.36 -7.25
N SER A 43 26.88 -8.24 -6.98
CA SER A 43 27.35 -6.91 -7.38
C SER A 43 28.77 -6.64 -6.86
N GLY A 44 29.74 -6.50 -7.78
CA GLY A 44 31.16 -6.26 -7.47
C GLY A 44 32.06 -7.50 -7.39
N SER A 45 31.54 -8.71 -7.67
CA SER A 45 32.31 -9.96 -7.69
C SER A 45 32.86 -10.30 -9.09
N THR A 46 33.92 -11.11 -9.18
CA THR A 46 34.60 -11.49 -10.44
C THR A 46 34.87 -12.98 -10.48
N LEU A 47 34.36 -13.72 -11.47
CA LEU A 47 34.67 -15.14 -11.62
C LEU A 47 36.13 -15.34 -12.04
N VAL A 48 36.88 -16.10 -11.25
CA VAL A 48 38.28 -16.44 -11.49
C VAL A 48 38.43 -17.96 -11.53
N VAL A 49 38.91 -18.48 -12.66
CA VAL A 49 39.27 -19.89 -12.82
C VAL A 49 40.75 -19.99 -13.15
N SER A 50 41.52 -20.60 -12.25
CA SER A 50 42.95 -20.85 -12.42
C SER A 50 43.18 -22.32 -12.71
N SER A 51 44.00 -22.66 -13.71
CA SER A 51 44.21 -24.04 -14.11
C SER A 51 45.63 -24.29 -14.59
N SER A 52 46.16 -25.47 -14.26
CA SER A 52 47.46 -25.93 -14.80
C SER A 52 47.46 -26.01 -16.32
N MET A 53 46.31 -26.34 -16.92
CA MET A 53 46.11 -26.38 -18.36
C MET A 53 44.61 -26.33 -18.63
N PHE A 54 44.16 -25.45 -19.52
CA PHE A 54 42.79 -25.50 -20.00
C PHE A 54 42.72 -25.41 -21.52
N GLY A 55 41.69 -26.02 -22.09
CA GLY A 55 41.47 -26.04 -23.52
C GLY A 55 40.06 -25.62 -23.86
N LYS A 56 39.91 -24.82 -24.91
CA LYS A 56 38.63 -24.51 -25.54
C LYS A 56 38.52 -25.30 -26.86
N ASP A 57 37.45 -26.05 -27.03
CA ASP A 57 37.16 -26.74 -28.28
C ASP A 57 36.33 -25.88 -29.26
N SER A 58 36.11 -26.40 -30.47
CA SER A 58 35.34 -25.73 -31.54
C SER A 58 33.86 -25.56 -31.19
N GLN A 59 33.37 -26.29 -30.18
CA GLN A 59 32.01 -26.21 -29.66
C GLN A 59 31.89 -25.27 -28.46
N SER A 60 32.93 -24.49 -28.15
CA SER A 60 32.98 -23.56 -27.00
C SER A 60 32.95 -24.22 -25.62
N THR A 61 33.16 -25.54 -25.53
CA THR A 61 33.41 -26.21 -24.25
C THR A 61 34.80 -25.84 -23.76
N ILE A 62 34.91 -25.43 -22.50
CA ILE A 62 36.19 -25.17 -21.85
C ILE A 62 36.44 -26.22 -20.78
N ALA A 63 37.48 -27.03 -20.96
CA ALA A 63 37.90 -28.03 -19.99
C ALA A 63 39.15 -27.56 -19.26
N PHE A 64 39.06 -27.43 -17.94
CA PHE A 64 40.16 -27.05 -17.06
C PHE A 64 40.71 -28.28 -16.32
N LYS A 65 42.03 -28.45 -16.30
CA LYS A 65 42.73 -29.54 -15.61
C LYS A 65 43.40 -29.04 -14.32
N ASN A 66 43.18 -29.73 -13.21
CA ASN A 66 43.63 -29.36 -11.86
C ASN A 66 43.33 -27.88 -11.60
N ALA A 67 42.03 -27.55 -11.61
CA ALA A 67 41.56 -26.18 -11.64
C ALA A 67 41.04 -25.74 -10.27
N SER A 68 41.09 -24.43 -10.04
CA SER A 68 40.60 -23.75 -8.85
C SER A 68 39.64 -22.64 -9.29
N LEU A 69 38.40 -22.67 -8.83
CA LEU A 69 37.36 -21.67 -9.10
C LEU A 69 37.06 -20.85 -7.85
N THR A 70 36.95 -19.53 -8.00
CA THR A 70 36.58 -18.58 -6.92
C THR A 70 35.95 -17.30 -7.52
N PHE A 71 35.28 -16.46 -6.71
CA PHE A 71 34.83 -15.11 -7.10
C PHE A 71 35.72 -13.98 -6.58
N CYS A 72 36.83 -14.34 -5.94
CA CYS A 72 37.79 -13.42 -5.36
C CYS A 72 39.06 -13.35 -6.23
N ASP A 73 39.55 -12.15 -6.52
CA ASP A 73 40.74 -11.95 -7.35
C ASP A 73 42.07 -11.96 -6.57
N ASP A 74 41.99 -12.12 -5.24
CA ASP A 74 43.13 -12.24 -4.32
C ASP A 74 43.95 -13.52 -4.55
N GLU A 75 45.23 -13.49 -4.17
CA GLU A 75 46.18 -14.60 -4.36
C GLU A 75 45.81 -15.82 -3.50
N ASN A 76 45.23 -15.58 -2.32
CA ASN A 76 44.66 -16.60 -1.44
C ASN A 76 43.16 -16.31 -1.23
N PRO A 77 42.27 -16.85 -2.08
CA PRO A 77 40.85 -16.52 -2.00
C PRO A 77 40.21 -17.11 -0.73
N HIS A 78 39.26 -16.39 -0.15
CA HIS A 78 38.53 -16.81 1.07
C HIS A 78 37.73 -18.10 0.88
N TRP A 79 37.50 -18.51 -0.36
CA TRP A 79 36.95 -19.80 -0.70
C TRP A 79 37.44 -20.20 -2.10
N LYS A 80 37.53 -21.50 -2.36
CA LYS A 80 37.86 -22.02 -3.68
C LYS A 80 37.28 -23.42 -3.87
N ILE A 81 36.78 -23.72 -5.05
CA ILE A 81 36.51 -25.10 -5.46
C ILE A 81 37.73 -25.60 -6.21
N ARG A 82 38.45 -26.59 -5.66
CA ARG A 82 39.52 -27.28 -6.40
C ARG A 82 38.96 -28.56 -6.97
N ALA A 83 39.09 -28.75 -8.28
CA ALA A 83 38.69 -29.99 -8.92
C ALA A 83 39.79 -30.50 -9.86
N THR A 84 39.89 -31.82 -9.98
CA THR A 84 40.82 -32.42 -10.95
C THR A 84 40.43 -32.09 -12.39
N LYS A 85 39.12 -31.96 -12.65
CA LYS A 85 38.58 -31.39 -13.88
C LYS A 85 37.38 -30.50 -13.57
N ILE A 86 37.32 -29.35 -14.23
CA ILE A 86 36.13 -28.50 -14.35
C ILE A 86 35.81 -28.42 -15.83
N TRP A 87 34.56 -28.65 -16.20
CA TRP A 87 34.07 -28.36 -17.55
C TRP A 87 33.09 -27.21 -17.46
N LEU A 88 33.32 -26.19 -18.27
CA LEU A 88 32.34 -25.17 -18.60
C LEU A 88 31.76 -25.57 -19.96
N LEU A 89 30.54 -26.08 -19.96
CA LEU A 89 29.86 -26.51 -21.19
C LEU A 89 29.15 -25.30 -21.84
N PRO A 90 28.79 -25.39 -23.14
CA PRO A 90 27.93 -24.41 -23.80
C PRO A 90 26.65 -24.12 -22.99
N GLY A 91 26.08 -22.91 -23.06
CA GLY A 91 24.97 -22.50 -22.18
C GLY A 91 25.36 -22.14 -20.73
N GLY A 92 26.65 -22.24 -20.37
CA GLY A 92 27.17 -21.81 -19.07
C GLY A 92 26.96 -22.82 -17.94
N GLU A 93 26.89 -24.11 -18.26
CA GLU A 93 26.79 -25.20 -17.27
C GLU A 93 28.16 -25.55 -16.69
N PHE A 94 28.19 -25.92 -15.41
CA PHE A 94 29.41 -26.40 -14.75
C PHE A 94 29.30 -27.88 -14.41
N ALA A 95 30.34 -28.63 -14.79
CA ALA A 95 30.58 -29.97 -14.29
C ALA A 95 31.93 -30.03 -13.56
N PHE A 96 31.98 -30.75 -12.45
CA PHE A 96 33.17 -30.91 -11.63
C PHE A 96 33.45 -32.39 -11.39
N PHE A 97 34.71 -32.79 -11.46
CA PHE A 97 35.16 -34.14 -11.09
C PHE A 97 36.24 -34.09 -10.01
N ASN A 98 36.00 -34.85 -8.94
CA ASN A 98 36.82 -34.86 -7.73
C ASN A 98 37.01 -33.44 -7.20
N ALA A 99 35.89 -32.79 -6.86
CA ALA A 99 35.83 -31.40 -6.44
C ALA A 99 35.81 -31.30 -4.91
N LEU A 100 36.69 -30.48 -4.35
CA LEU A 100 36.66 -30.10 -2.95
C LEU A 100 36.34 -28.61 -2.86
N LEU A 101 35.27 -28.29 -2.15
CA LEU A 101 34.98 -26.93 -1.72
C LEU A 101 35.86 -26.63 -0.51
N PHE A 102 36.68 -25.59 -0.63
CA PHE A 102 37.47 -25.04 0.45
C PHE A 102 36.86 -23.72 0.89
N VAL A 103 36.74 -23.55 2.21
CA VAL A 103 36.58 -22.24 2.85
C VAL A 103 37.95 -21.90 3.46
N GLY A 104 38.60 -20.89 2.89
CA GLY A 104 40.02 -20.60 3.07
C GLY A 104 40.89 -21.78 2.62
N GLU A 105 41.60 -22.41 3.57
CA GLU A 105 42.41 -23.61 3.34
C GLU A 105 41.75 -24.89 3.86
N ILE A 106 40.55 -24.81 4.45
CA ILE A 106 39.87 -25.96 5.05
C ILE A 106 38.88 -26.56 4.04
N PRO A 107 39.02 -27.85 3.66
CA PRO A 107 38.04 -28.52 2.83
C PRO A 107 36.77 -28.81 3.65
N VAL A 108 35.62 -28.29 3.21
CA VAL A 108 34.33 -28.44 3.92
C VAL A 108 33.38 -29.43 3.26
N LEU A 109 33.49 -29.60 1.93
CA LEU A 109 32.64 -30.54 1.17
C LEU A 109 33.43 -31.18 0.05
N TYR A 110 33.36 -32.51 -0.02
CA TYR A 110 33.91 -33.29 -1.13
C TYR A 110 32.79 -33.80 -2.03
N MET A 111 32.86 -33.45 -3.31
CA MET A 111 31.97 -33.92 -4.36
C MET A 111 32.76 -34.79 -5.34
N PRO A 112 32.59 -36.14 -5.33
CA PRO A 112 33.32 -37.02 -6.22
C PRO A 112 33.02 -36.74 -7.70
N ALA A 113 31.78 -36.41 -8.03
CA ALA A 113 31.35 -35.81 -9.28
C ALA A 113 30.13 -34.94 -9.01
N PHE A 114 30.09 -33.73 -9.58
CA PHE A 114 28.96 -32.83 -9.47
C PHE A 114 28.66 -32.25 -10.84
N TYR A 115 27.40 -32.31 -11.25
CA TYR A 115 26.92 -31.74 -12.49
C TYR A 115 25.60 -31.05 -12.19
N TYR A 116 25.52 -29.76 -12.47
CA TYR A 116 24.27 -29.03 -12.40
C TYR A 116 23.72 -28.89 -13.81
N PRO A 117 22.69 -29.67 -14.18
CA PRO A 117 22.05 -29.51 -15.48
C PRO A 117 21.33 -28.16 -15.50
N LYS A 118 21.70 -27.26 -16.41
CA LYS A 118 20.82 -26.15 -16.77
C LYS A 118 19.75 -26.63 -17.75
N ASP A 119 20.07 -27.66 -18.52
CA ASP A 119 19.08 -28.39 -19.30
C ASP A 119 17.92 -28.86 -18.43
N GLU A 120 16.72 -28.50 -18.85
CA GLU A 120 15.49 -28.89 -18.15
C GLU A 120 15.06 -30.27 -18.63
N ILE A 121 14.31 -31.00 -17.81
CA ILE A 121 13.59 -32.19 -18.29
C ILE A 121 12.18 -31.73 -18.66
N ILE A 122 11.53 -32.40 -19.60
CA ILE A 122 10.16 -32.06 -20.03
C ILE A 122 9.12 -32.03 -18.89
N PHE A 123 9.45 -32.64 -17.74
CA PHE A 123 8.73 -32.55 -16.49
C PHE A 123 9.67 -32.01 -15.40
N ASN A 124 9.11 -31.29 -14.44
CA ASN A 124 9.84 -30.57 -13.39
C ASN A 124 9.60 -31.25 -12.03
N PRO A 125 10.37 -32.28 -11.66
CA PRO A 125 10.20 -32.96 -10.38
C PRO A 125 10.81 -32.12 -9.23
N THR A 126 10.16 -32.14 -8.07
CA THR A 126 10.63 -31.58 -6.80
C THR A 126 10.41 -32.61 -5.68
N PHE A 127 11.34 -32.68 -4.75
CA PHE A 127 11.34 -33.63 -3.63
C PHE A 127 11.63 -32.84 -2.36
N GLY A 128 10.99 -33.22 -1.25
CA GLY A 128 11.23 -32.62 0.04
C GLY A 128 10.50 -33.35 1.16
N TYR A 129 10.47 -32.74 2.32
CA TYR A 129 9.74 -33.20 3.49
C TYR A 129 9.00 -31.99 4.10
N ASP A 130 7.90 -32.28 4.78
CA ASP A 130 6.99 -31.33 5.41
C ASP A 130 6.39 -32.04 6.62
N THR A 131 6.27 -31.35 7.76
CA THR A 131 5.85 -31.95 9.03
C THR A 131 4.47 -32.59 8.95
N ARG A 132 3.52 -31.97 8.25
CA ARG A 132 2.14 -32.43 8.11
C ARG A 132 1.95 -33.39 6.93
N ARG A 133 2.56 -33.10 5.78
CA ARG A 133 2.38 -33.85 4.52
C ARG A 133 3.33 -35.05 4.41
N GLY A 134 4.45 -35.01 5.14
CA GLY A 134 5.54 -35.98 5.11
C GLY A 134 6.46 -35.78 3.90
N TYR A 135 7.17 -36.84 3.51
CA TYR A 135 8.01 -36.81 2.31
C TYR A 135 7.13 -36.59 1.08
N TYR A 136 7.50 -35.63 0.25
CA TYR A 136 6.77 -35.30 -0.95
C TYR A 136 7.59 -35.44 -2.22
N PHE A 137 6.86 -35.71 -3.30
CA PHE A 137 7.30 -35.66 -4.68
C PHE A 137 6.25 -34.86 -5.45
N GLN A 138 6.60 -33.70 -5.96
CA GLN A 138 5.72 -32.92 -6.83
C GLN A 138 6.34 -32.91 -8.23
N THR A 139 5.54 -32.90 -9.27
CA THR A 139 6.05 -32.79 -10.64
C THR A 139 5.08 -32.01 -11.52
N THR A 140 5.64 -31.15 -12.36
CA THR A 140 4.87 -30.31 -13.28
C THR A 140 5.37 -30.45 -14.71
N THR A 141 4.48 -30.80 -15.63
CA THR A 141 4.80 -30.99 -17.06
C THR A 141 4.08 -29.94 -17.89
N TYR A 142 4.84 -29.13 -18.64
CA TYR A 142 4.28 -28.14 -19.56
C TYR A 142 3.96 -28.81 -20.90
N LEU A 143 2.66 -28.84 -21.25
CA LEU A 143 2.20 -29.32 -22.55
C LEU A 143 2.11 -28.19 -23.58
N TYR A 144 1.94 -26.95 -23.11
CA TYR A 144 2.00 -25.74 -23.90
C TYR A 144 2.68 -24.64 -23.07
N GLY A 145 3.40 -23.73 -23.73
CA GLY A 145 4.25 -22.76 -23.05
C GLY A 145 5.49 -23.41 -22.45
N ARG A 146 6.14 -22.70 -21.53
CA ARG A 146 7.32 -23.19 -20.78
C ARG A 146 7.32 -22.64 -19.37
N LYS A 147 8.09 -23.27 -18.50
CA LYS A 147 8.35 -22.80 -17.14
C LYS A 147 8.98 -21.39 -17.19
N PRO A 148 8.36 -20.37 -16.55
CA PRO A 148 8.95 -19.04 -16.45
C PRO A 148 10.11 -19.05 -15.46
N LEU A 149 11.00 -18.06 -15.50
CA LEU A 149 12.03 -17.88 -14.46
C LEU A 149 11.34 -17.75 -13.09
N GLU A 150 12.03 -18.23 -12.05
CA GLU A 150 11.60 -18.04 -10.67
C GLU A 150 11.61 -16.52 -10.41
N GLU A 151 10.41 -15.93 -10.24
CA GLU A 151 10.33 -14.54 -9.78
C GLU A 151 11.01 -14.49 -8.40
N ASN A 152 11.87 -13.50 -8.16
CA ASN A 152 12.35 -13.22 -6.81
C ASN A 152 11.09 -12.97 -5.99
N ILE A 153 10.66 -13.96 -5.21
CA ILE A 153 9.54 -13.86 -4.29
C ILE A 153 9.75 -12.53 -3.56
N GLU A 154 8.86 -11.56 -3.80
CA GLU A 154 8.81 -10.36 -3.00
C GLU A 154 8.76 -10.84 -1.56
N LYS A 155 9.76 -10.44 -0.76
CA LYS A 155 9.82 -10.74 0.66
C LYS A 155 8.46 -10.43 1.29
N SER A 156 7.63 -11.45 1.48
CA SER A 156 6.57 -11.40 2.47
C SER A 156 7.28 -11.17 3.80
N SER A 157 6.74 -10.27 4.60
CA SER A 157 7.36 -9.76 5.83
C SER A 157 7.51 -10.79 6.95
N ASP A 158 7.15 -12.06 6.73
CA ASP A 158 6.85 -13.02 7.80
C ASP A 158 7.43 -14.43 7.59
N GLU A 159 8.40 -14.64 6.69
CA GLU A 159 9.17 -15.89 6.64
C GLU A 159 10.50 -15.74 7.38
N LYS A 160 10.69 -16.55 8.44
CA LYS A 160 11.93 -16.66 9.20
C LYS A 160 13.09 -17.14 8.32
N ASP A 161 14.28 -16.66 8.68
CA ASP A 161 15.45 -16.43 7.83
C ASP A 161 16.43 -17.64 7.78
N ASP A 162 15.97 -18.89 7.97
CA ASP A 162 16.89 -20.00 8.32
C ASP A 162 17.34 -20.96 7.20
N ASP A 163 16.78 -20.85 6.00
CA ASP A 163 17.19 -21.72 4.88
C ASP A 163 18.40 -21.19 4.14
N GLU A 164 19.50 -21.01 4.86
CA GLU A 164 20.61 -20.31 4.30
C GLU A 164 21.47 -21.30 3.47
N LEU A 165 22.20 -22.30 3.98
CA LEU A 165 23.40 -22.88 3.31
C LEU A 165 23.26 -23.35 1.82
N SER A 166 22.07 -23.70 1.41
CA SER A 166 21.67 -24.19 0.09
C SER A 166 21.25 -23.09 -0.90
N LYS A 167 20.54 -22.04 -0.44
CA LYS A 167 19.99 -20.97 -1.31
C LYS A 167 21.07 -20.26 -2.14
N GLY A 168 22.33 -20.24 -1.69
CA GLY A 168 23.42 -19.44 -2.24
C GLY A 168 24.22 -20.15 -3.33
N LEU A 169 24.56 -21.44 -3.14
CA LEU A 169 25.15 -22.25 -4.21
C LEU A 169 24.09 -22.48 -5.30
N TYR A 170 22.83 -22.67 -4.91
CA TYR A 170 21.68 -22.75 -5.82
C TYR A 170 21.50 -21.45 -6.60
N ASN A 171 21.49 -20.27 -5.95
CA ASN A 171 21.36 -18.97 -6.62
C ASN A 171 22.49 -18.64 -7.61
N PHE A 172 23.72 -19.10 -7.39
CA PHE A 172 24.83 -18.95 -8.35
C PHE A 172 24.55 -19.70 -9.67
N MET A 173 23.94 -20.88 -9.58
CA MET A 173 23.67 -21.73 -10.75
C MET A 173 22.32 -21.42 -11.41
N LYS A 174 21.46 -20.59 -10.79
CA LYS A 174 20.18 -20.18 -11.37
C LYS A 174 20.38 -19.40 -12.68
N PRO A 175 19.61 -19.72 -13.74
CA PRO A 175 19.59 -18.92 -14.94
C PRO A 175 18.99 -17.54 -14.66
N THR A 176 19.64 -16.48 -15.13
CA THR A 176 19.15 -15.09 -15.04
C THR A 176 18.28 -14.70 -16.25
N LYS A 177 18.37 -15.47 -17.32
CA LYS A 177 17.61 -15.33 -18.57
C LYS A 177 17.23 -16.70 -19.09
N LEU A 178 16.07 -16.80 -19.71
CA LEU A 178 15.66 -18.01 -20.43
C LEU A 178 16.46 -18.13 -21.73
N LYS A 179 16.93 -19.35 -22.02
CA LYS A 179 17.58 -19.69 -23.28
C LYS A 179 16.62 -20.35 -24.25
N GLU A 180 16.86 -20.21 -25.55
CA GLU A 180 16.21 -21.04 -26.57
C GLU A 180 16.50 -22.51 -26.27
N GLN A 181 15.53 -23.41 -26.49
CA GLN A 181 15.66 -24.83 -26.11
C GLN A 181 15.40 -25.77 -27.28
N ARG A 182 16.21 -26.82 -27.40
CA ARG A 182 16.00 -27.95 -28.32
C ARG A 182 15.65 -29.21 -27.54
N ARG A 183 14.47 -29.79 -27.81
CA ARG A 183 14.08 -31.06 -27.19
C ARG A 183 14.85 -32.25 -27.80
N GLU A 184 15.54 -32.99 -26.96
CA GLU A 184 16.22 -34.25 -27.27
C GLU A 184 15.73 -35.36 -26.34
N GLY A 185 14.77 -36.16 -26.81
CA GLY A 185 14.11 -37.16 -25.96
C GLY A 185 13.31 -36.49 -24.84
N ILE A 186 13.70 -36.77 -23.59
CA ILE A 186 13.07 -36.20 -22.38
C ILE A 186 13.79 -34.93 -21.87
N VAL A 187 14.92 -34.57 -22.46
CA VAL A 187 15.75 -33.42 -22.05
C VAL A 187 15.48 -32.24 -22.99
N LEU A 188 15.36 -31.05 -22.43
CA LEU A 188 15.27 -29.76 -23.11
C LEU A 188 16.64 -29.10 -23.03
N HIS A 189 17.42 -29.25 -24.10
CA HIS A 189 18.78 -28.72 -24.19
C HIS A 189 18.75 -27.21 -24.41
N ASN A 190 19.40 -26.43 -23.55
CA ASN A 190 19.53 -24.99 -23.74
C ASN A 190 20.53 -24.66 -24.87
N LEU A 191 20.16 -23.74 -25.74
CA LEU A 191 20.99 -23.20 -26.81
C LEU A 191 21.68 -21.90 -26.35
N ASP A 192 22.62 -21.40 -27.14
CA ASP A 192 23.38 -20.19 -26.79
C ASP A 192 22.53 -18.91 -26.84
N GLU A 193 21.47 -18.88 -27.67
CA GLU A 193 20.59 -17.72 -27.90
C GLU A 193 19.60 -17.50 -26.74
N ASP A 194 19.36 -16.23 -26.38
CA ASP A 194 18.35 -15.85 -25.37
C ASP A 194 16.93 -16.01 -25.95
N TYR A 195 16.03 -16.62 -25.17
CA TYR A 195 14.62 -16.75 -25.56
C TYR A 195 13.91 -15.39 -25.41
N THR A 196 13.39 -14.88 -26.52
CA THR A 196 12.63 -13.60 -26.56
C THR A 196 11.13 -13.80 -26.69
N GLY A 197 10.65 -15.05 -26.62
CA GLY A 197 9.23 -15.37 -26.73
C GLY A 197 8.44 -15.09 -25.45
N ASP A 198 7.13 -15.26 -25.53
CA ASP A 198 6.21 -15.02 -24.42
C ASP A 198 6.06 -16.28 -23.54
N THR A 199 6.26 -16.15 -22.24
CA THR A 199 6.01 -17.21 -21.24
C THR A 199 4.69 -17.05 -20.49
N SER A 200 3.93 -15.99 -20.78
CA SER A 200 2.68 -15.69 -20.09
C SER A 200 1.53 -16.62 -20.45
N ASN A 201 1.69 -17.44 -21.49
CA ASN A 201 0.72 -18.44 -21.92
C ASN A 201 1.26 -19.85 -21.69
N TYR A 202 0.55 -20.68 -20.94
CA TYR A 202 0.95 -22.06 -20.69
C TYR A 202 -0.25 -22.97 -20.42
N PHE A 203 -0.03 -24.27 -20.62
CA PHE A 203 -0.88 -25.34 -20.09
C PHE A 203 0.03 -26.38 -19.47
N LYS A 204 -0.15 -26.62 -18.17
CA LYS A 204 0.67 -27.56 -17.40
C LYS A 204 -0.19 -28.58 -16.68
N LEU A 205 0.32 -29.81 -16.61
CA LEU A 205 -0.22 -30.89 -15.81
C LEU A 205 0.64 -31.04 -14.55
N MET A 206 0.00 -31.30 -13.43
CA MET A 206 0.60 -31.36 -12.10
C MET A 206 0.27 -32.72 -11.48
N PHE A 207 1.26 -33.35 -10.86
CA PHE A 207 1.09 -34.57 -10.09
C PHE A 207 1.95 -34.50 -8.84
N ASP A 208 1.35 -34.76 -7.70
CA ASP A 208 2.02 -34.76 -6.41
C ASP A 208 1.74 -36.05 -5.65
N TYR A 209 2.72 -36.47 -4.86
CA TYR A 209 2.65 -37.57 -3.91
C TYR A 209 3.24 -37.11 -2.59
N TYR A 210 2.50 -37.30 -1.50
CA TYR A 210 2.85 -36.95 -0.13
C TYR A 210 2.70 -38.22 0.72
N SER A 211 3.71 -38.58 1.50
CA SER A 211 3.75 -39.88 2.20
C SER A 211 2.66 -40.04 3.26
N ILE A 212 2.31 -38.96 3.96
CA ILE A 212 1.27 -38.93 4.99
C ILE A 212 -0.08 -38.60 4.34
N LEU A 213 -0.14 -37.45 3.67
CA LEU A 213 -1.37 -36.86 3.15
C LEU A 213 -1.98 -37.65 1.97
N GLY A 214 -1.23 -38.05 0.95
CA GLY A 214 -1.78 -38.76 -0.22
C GLY A 214 -1.32 -38.19 -1.56
N THR A 215 -2.14 -38.23 -2.60
CA THR A 215 -1.75 -37.77 -3.96
C THR A 215 -2.63 -36.64 -4.46
N MET A 216 -2.07 -35.73 -5.26
CA MET A 216 -2.84 -34.74 -6.01
C MET A 216 -2.54 -34.84 -7.50
N ALA A 217 -3.54 -34.66 -8.34
CA ALA A 217 -3.36 -34.52 -9.78
C ALA A 217 -4.23 -33.38 -10.29
N GLY A 218 -3.67 -32.55 -11.16
CA GLY A 218 -4.39 -31.38 -11.65
C GLY A 218 -3.81 -30.79 -12.92
N PHE A 219 -4.45 -29.73 -13.40
CA PHE A 219 -3.93 -28.90 -14.47
C PHE A 219 -4.03 -27.42 -14.09
N ASP A 220 -3.17 -26.62 -14.71
CA ASP A 220 -3.24 -25.17 -14.68
C ASP A 220 -3.00 -24.62 -16.09
N ALA A 221 -3.88 -23.72 -16.51
CA ALA A 221 -3.97 -23.22 -17.87
C ALA A 221 -4.08 -21.69 -17.83
N VAL A 222 -3.14 -21.00 -18.46
CA VAL A 222 -3.18 -19.55 -18.64
C VAL A 222 -3.02 -19.23 -20.11
N PHE A 223 -4.00 -18.53 -20.68
CA PHE A 223 -3.99 -18.05 -22.05
C PHE A 223 -4.46 -16.61 -22.11
N LYS A 224 -3.76 -15.78 -22.87
CA LYS A 224 -4.06 -14.36 -23.12
C LYS A 224 -4.26 -14.13 -24.62
N PRO A 225 -5.36 -14.63 -25.20
CA PRO A 225 -5.66 -14.38 -26.61
C PRO A 225 -5.86 -12.87 -26.84
N LYS A 226 -5.66 -12.40 -28.08
CA LYS A 226 -5.75 -10.96 -28.42
C LYS A 226 -7.13 -10.51 -28.91
N SER A 227 -8.14 -11.38 -28.87
CA SER A 227 -9.42 -11.16 -29.57
C SER A 227 -10.55 -10.82 -28.60
N TYR A 228 -11.57 -11.67 -28.48
CA TYR A 228 -12.75 -11.45 -27.64
C TYR A 228 -12.47 -11.73 -26.16
N ILE A 229 -11.59 -12.70 -25.89
CA ILE A 229 -11.10 -13.06 -24.56
C ILE A 229 -9.67 -12.53 -24.50
N ASN A 230 -9.36 -11.77 -23.46
CA ASN A 230 -8.02 -11.21 -23.22
C ASN A 230 -7.25 -11.98 -22.14
N ASN A 231 -7.98 -12.68 -21.26
CA ASN A 231 -7.41 -13.49 -20.21
C ASN A 231 -8.32 -14.69 -19.94
N PHE A 232 -7.74 -15.88 -20.01
CA PHE A 232 -8.32 -17.14 -19.62
C PHE A 232 -7.34 -17.78 -18.63
N LYS A 233 -7.78 -18.01 -17.40
CA LYS A 233 -7.05 -18.78 -16.40
C LYS A 233 -7.98 -19.86 -15.90
N ALA A 234 -7.53 -21.10 -15.92
CA ALA A 234 -8.29 -22.23 -15.42
C ALA A 234 -7.37 -23.23 -14.75
N ASN A 235 -7.69 -23.62 -13.53
CA ASN A 235 -7.04 -24.73 -12.85
C ASN A 235 -8.08 -25.68 -12.23
N LEU A 236 -7.68 -26.94 -12.10
CA LEU A 236 -8.44 -27.95 -11.39
C LEU A 236 -7.46 -28.97 -10.80
N ASN A 237 -7.54 -29.16 -9.50
CA ASN A 237 -6.73 -30.06 -8.70
C ASN A 237 -7.65 -31.06 -8.01
N LEU A 238 -7.31 -32.35 -8.11
CA LEU A 238 -8.02 -33.46 -7.48
C LEU A 238 -7.08 -34.10 -6.45
N GLY A 239 -7.42 -34.00 -5.18
CA GLY A 239 -6.66 -34.55 -4.05
C GLY A 239 -7.27 -35.87 -3.57
N PHE A 240 -6.52 -36.96 -3.70
CA PHE A 240 -6.82 -38.25 -3.09
C PHE A 240 -6.05 -38.35 -1.78
N SER A 241 -6.59 -37.74 -0.72
CA SER A 241 -5.95 -37.66 0.60
C SER A 241 -6.46 -38.69 1.60
N ASN A 242 -5.66 -38.89 2.63
CA ASN A 242 -6.02 -39.53 3.87
C ASN A 242 -6.12 -38.46 4.96
N THR A 243 -6.98 -38.70 5.94
CA THR A 243 -7.05 -37.83 7.12
C THR A 243 -5.70 -37.84 7.85
N VAL A 244 -5.19 -36.66 8.16
CA VAL A 244 -3.92 -36.46 8.87
C VAL A 244 -4.23 -36.16 10.34
N PHE A 245 -3.73 -37.00 11.23
CA PHE A 245 -3.96 -36.96 12.68
C PHE A 245 -2.73 -36.40 13.37
N LEU A 246 -2.91 -35.82 14.56
CA LEU A 246 -1.82 -35.65 15.51
C LEU A 246 -1.71 -36.91 16.37
N ASP A 247 -0.48 -37.31 16.68
CA ASP A 247 -0.23 -38.42 17.60
C ASP A 247 -0.64 -38.08 19.05
N ASP A 248 -0.58 -39.06 19.95
CA ASP A 248 -1.00 -38.89 21.35
C ASP A 248 -0.19 -37.80 22.10
N SER A 249 0.97 -37.41 21.59
CA SER A 249 1.78 -36.32 22.15
C SER A 249 1.35 -34.93 21.68
N GLY A 250 0.60 -34.86 20.57
CA GLY A 250 0.21 -33.61 19.92
C GLY A 250 1.32 -32.98 19.08
N GLU A 251 2.47 -33.64 18.94
CA GLU A 251 3.68 -33.07 18.32
C GLU A 251 3.97 -33.65 16.92
N VAL A 252 3.40 -34.80 16.54
CA VAL A 252 3.74 -35.47 15.27
C VAL A 252 2.50 -35.77 14.46
N TYR A 253 2.50 -35.34 13.19
CA TYR A 253 1.46 -35.72 12.25
C TYR A 253 1.63 -37.16 11.75
N VAL A 254 0.56 -37.94 11.78
CA VAL A 254 0.52 -39.34 11.38
C VAL A 254 -0.72 -39.65 10.52
N PRO A 255 -0.65 -40.61 9.59
CA PRO A 255 -1.78 -40.96 8.72
C PRO A 255 -2.73 -42.00 9.34
N PHE A 256 -2.64 -42.24 10.66
CA PHE A 256 -3.41 -43.26 11.37
C PHE A 256 -4.16 -42.60 12.53
N SER A 257 -5.42 -42.99 12.74
CA SER A 257 -6.19 -42.55 13.91
C SER A 257 -5.65 -43.16 15.21
N SER A 258 -6.19 -42.74 16.35
CA SER A 258 -5.89 -43.33 17.68
C SER A 258 -6.11 -44.85 17.75
N THR A 259 -6.90 -45.43 16.82
CA THR A 259 -7.14 -46.87 16.72
C THR A 259 -6.20 -47.59 15.73
N GLY A 260 -5.32 -46.85 15.05
CA GLY A 260 -4.38 -47.35 14.05
C GLY A 260 -4.99 -47.51 12.65
N GLU A 261 -6.21 -47.03 12.42
CA GLU A 261 -6.88 -47.10 11.11
C GLU A 261 -6.53 -45.90 10.23
N ARG A 262 -6.44 -46.12 8.91
CA ARG A 262 -6.22 -45.06 7.91
C ARG A 262 -7.53 -44.73 7.20
N HIS A 263 -7.97 -43.49 7.32
CA HIS A 263 -9.22 -43.01 6.70
C HIS A 263 -8.92 -42.23 5.42
N LYS A 264 -9.67 -42.50 4.34
CA LYS A 264 -9.58 -41.75 3.08
C LYS A 264 -10.62 -40.64 3.07
N ASP A 265 -10.19 -39.44 2.74
CA ASP A 265 -11.08 -38.29 2.67
C ASP A 265 -11.93 -38.34 1.40
N LYS A 266 -13.17 -37.90 1.54
CA LYS A 266 -14.13 -37.72 0.46
C LYS A 266 -14.54 -36.25 0.39
N ALA A 267 -15.27 -35.90 -0.66
CA ALA A 267 -15.90 -34.60 -0.76
C ALA A 267 -17.29 -34.72 -1.36
N ASN A 268 -18.07 -33.65 -1.26
CA ASN A 268 -19.34 -33.52 -1.94
C ASN A 268 -19.21 -32.47 -3.05
N LEU A 269 -19.58 -32.84 -4.28
CA LEU A 269 -19.68 -31.93 -5.41
C LEU A 269 -21.15 -31.78 -5.78
N LEU A 270 -21.79 -30.73 -5.27
CA LEU A 270 -23.18 -30.36 -5.60
C LEU A 270 -24.19 -31.52 -5.41
N GLY A 271 -24.07 -32.26 -4.31
CA GLY A 271 -24.90 -33.43 -3.97
C GLY A 271 -24.35 -34.76 -4.45
N ILE A 272 -23.20 -34.79 -5.13
CA ILE A 272 -22.54 -36.03 -5.58
C ILE A 272 -21.33 -36.30 -4.69
N LYS A 273 -21.35 -37.42 -3.96
CA LYS A 273 -20.21 -37.88 -3.18
C LYS A 273 -19.07 -38.30 -4.12
N THR A 274 -17.90 -37.70 -3.93
CA THR A 274 -16.69 -37.91 -4.71
C THR A 274 -15.61 -38.56 -3.86
N PRO A 275 -14.82 -39.52 -4.40
CA PRO A 275 -13.77 -40.22 -3.66
C PRO A 275 -12.45 -39.42 -3.60
N PHE A 276 -12.51 -38.12 -3.89
CA PHE A 276 -11.38 -37.19 -3.91
C PHE A 276 -11.90 -35.82 -3.49
N ARG A 277 -11.00 -35.02 -2.91
CA ARG A 277 -11.22 -33.60 -2.65
C ARG A 277 -10.85 -32.80 -3.90
N TYR A 278 -11.33 -31.57 -4.05
CA TYR A 278 -11.09 -30.77 -5.25
C TYR A 278 -10.95 -29.28 -4.96
N ASN A 279 -10.10 -28.63 -5.75
CA ASN A 279 -9.98 -27.18 -5.83
C ASN A 279 -9.82 -26.79 -7.29
N GLY A 280 -10.51 -25.76 -7.72
CA GLY A 280 -10.34 -25.20 -9.05
C GLY A 280 -10.81 -23.77 -9.12
N ASN A 281 -10.40 -23.08 -10.16
CA ASN A 281 -10.81 -21.72 -10.43
C ASN A 281 -10.89 -21.53 -11.93
N LEU A 282 -11.93 -20.84 -12.37
CA LEU A 282 -12.07 -20.35 -13.74
C LEU A 282 -12.16 -18.82 -13.69
N ASP A 283 -11.14 -18.17 -14.21
CA ASP A 283 -11.08 -16.72 -14.38
C ASP A 283 -10.99 -16.36 -15.86
N LEU A 284 -12.07 -15.79 -16.38
CA LEU A 284 -12.20 -15.39 -17.79
C LEU A 284 -12.48 -13.90 -17.86
N SER A 285 -11.78 -13.17 -18.72
CA SER A 285 -12.14 -11.78 -19.02
C SER A 285 -11.87 -11.39 -20.47
N GLY A 286 -12.65 -10.42 -20.95
CA GLY A 286 -12.56 -9.88 -22.29
C GLY A 286 -13.06 -8.44 -22.35
N SER A 287 -12.65 -7.72 -23.39
CA SER A 287 -12.93 -6.28 -23.53
C SER A 287 -13.60 -5.89 -24.86
N SER A 288 -13.95 -6.85 -25.71
CA SER A 288 -14.54 -6.58 -27.01
C SER A 288 -15.54 -7.69 -27.39
N PRO A 289 -16.75 -7.37 -27.89
CA PRO A 289 -17.33 -6.02 -28.03
C PRO A 289 -17.80 -5.42 -26.69
N PHE A 290 -17.98 -6.23 -25.65
CA PHE A 290 -18.33 -5.80 -24.29
C PHE A 290 -17.21 -6.17 -23.32
N ASN A 291 -17.12 -5.43 -22.22
CA ASN A 291 -16.23 -5.80 -21.13
C ASN A 291 -16.95 -6.86 -20.30
N PHE A 292 -16.30 -7.99 -20.04
CA PHE A 292 -16.84 -9.00 -19.15
C PHE A 292 -15.77 -9.65 -18.31
N ARG A 293 -16.18 -10.17 -17.16
CA ARG A 293 -15.36 -10.97 -16.26
C ARG A 293 -16.21 -12.08 -15.66
N ILE A 294 -15.69 -13.29 -15.65
CA ILE A 294 -16.26 -14.46 -14.99
C ILE A 294 -15.18 -14.99 -14.05
N SER A 295 -15.55 -15.23 -12.80
CA SER A 295 -14.70 -15.81 -11.76
C SER A 295 -15.50 -16.88 -11.04
N MET A 296 -15.06 -18.14 -11.10
CA MET A 296 -15.77 -19.29 -10.55
C MET A 296 -14.80 -20.19 -9.79
N PRO A 297 -14.34 -19.78 -8.59
CA PRO A 297 -13.59 -20.66 -7.71
C PRO A 297 -14.48 -21.77 -7.13
N ILE A 298 -13.95 -22.97 -6.99
CA ILE A 298 -14.61 -24.13 -6.40
C ILE A 298 -13.69 -24.81 -5.40
N TYR A 299 -14.24 -25.18 -4.26
CA TYR A 299 -13.51 -25.87 -3.19
C TYR A 299 -14.40 -26.98 -2.63
N SER A 300 -13.80 -28.15 -2.36
CA SER A 300 -14.48 -29.24 -1.65
C SER A 300 -14.72 -28.92 -0.19
N ASP A 301 -13.74 -28.31 0.47
CA ASP A 301 -13.66 -28.07 1.90
C ASP A 301 -12.69 -26.91 2.21
N PRO A 302 -12.79 -26.27 3.39
CA PRO A 302 -11.93 -25.14 3.77
C PRO A 302 -10.42 -25.42 3.84
N TYR A 303 -10.02 -26.69 3.96
CA TYR A 303 -8.64 -27.10 4.26
C TYR A 303 -7.85 -27.52 3.02
N PHE A 304 -8.47 -27.58 1.83
CA PHE A 304 -7.79 -28.05 0.62
C PHE A 304 -6.55 -27.24 0.28
N THR A 305 -6.65 -25.91 0.35
CA THR A 305 -5.56 -25.00 0.02
C THR A 305 -4.41 -25.13 1.01
N ASP A 306 -4.70 -25.33 2.29
CA ASP A 306 -3.69 -25.59 3.32
C ASP A 306 -2.95 -26.92 3.06
N ASP A 307 -3.70 -27.99 2.75
CA ASP A 307 -3.13 -29.31 2.54
C ASP A 307 -2.35 -29.44 1.21
N PHE A 308 -2.76 -28.78 0.13
CA PHE A 308 -2.22 -28.98 -1.23
C PHE A 308 -1.73 -27.71 -1.95
N GLY A 309 -1.82 -26.53 -1.32
CA GLY A 309 -1.54 -25.25 -1.96
C GLY A 309 -0.05 -24.92 -2.09
N GLU A 310 0.78 -25.40 -1.17
CA GLU A 310 2.22 -25.12 -1.19
C GLU A 310 2.96 -26.11 -2.10
N ARG A 311 3.28 -25.64 -3.30
CA ARG A 311 3.98 -26.42 -4.32
C ARG A 311 5.07 -25.60 -4.99
N THR A 312 6.18 -26.26 -5.30
CA THR A 312 7.28 -25.66 -6.07
C THR A 312 7.58 -26.49 -7.31
N GLU A 313 7.94 -25.80 -8.40
CA GLU A 313 8.45 -26.41 -9.63
C GLU A 313 9.98 -26.40 -9.68
N TYR A 314 10.62 -25.79 -8.68
CA TYR A 314 12.04 -25.57 -8.58
C TYR A 314 12.65 -26.49 -7.52
N MET A 315 13.55 -27.36 -7.96
CA MET A 315 14.23 -28.28 -7.05
C MET A 315 15.48 -27.65 -6.45
N ASP A 316 15.52 -27.58 -5.13
CA ASP A 316 16.74 -27.33 -4.38
C ASP A 316 17.40 -28.65 -3.96
N TRP A 317 18.18 -29.21 -4.89
CA TRP A 317 18.91 -30.46 -4.66
C TRP A 317 19.90 -30.38 -3.49
N ILE A 318 20.39 -29.17 -3.18
CA ILE A 318 21.39 -28.99 -2.14
C ILE A 318 20.70 -29.05 -0.80
N THR A 319 19.60 -28.30 -0.60
CA THR A 319 18.75 -28.41 0.60
C THR A 319 18.32 -29.84 0.85
N PHE A 320 17.79 -30.50 -0.19
CA PHE A 320 17.30 -31.87 -0.07
C PHE A 320 18.39 -32.88 0.36
N LEU A 321 19.64 -32.71 -0.10
CA LEU A 321 20.75 -33.61 0.22
C LEU A 321 21.44 -33.29 1.55
N THR A 322 21.39 -32.04 2.00
CA THR A 322 22.03 -31.61 3.25
C THR A 322 21.10 -31.71 4.46
N ARG A 323 19.78 -31.73 4.27
CA ARG A 323 18.80 -31.92 5.35
C ARG A 323 18.55 -33.39 5.64
N GLY A 324 18.75 -33.80 6.90
CA GLY A 324 18.20 -35.04 7.42
C GLY A 324 16.76 -34.81 7.90
N ALA A 325 15.91 -35.83 7.88
CA ALA A 325 14.49 -35.76 8.31
C ALA A 325 14.26 -35.46 9.81
N LYS A 326 15.28 -35.00 10.54
CA LYS A 326 15.23 -34.71 11.97
C LYS A 326 15.32 -33.22 12.30
N ASP A 327 15.74 -32.38 11.36
CA ASP A 327 16.05 -30.97 11.64
C ASP A 327 14.80 -30.07 11.63
N GLU A 328 13.64 -30.54 11.14
CA GLU A 328 12.37 -29.77 11.13
C GLU A 328 11.62 -29.77 12.47
N LYS A 329 12.07 -30.53 13.48
CA LYS A 329 11.37 -30.61 14.77
C LYS A 329 11.60 -29.40 15.69
N GLU A 330 12.63 -28.60 15.43
CA GLU A 330 13.02 -27.49 16.32
C GLU A 330 12.41 -26.14 15.92
N GLU A 331 11.67 -26.06 14.80
CA GLU A 331 11.19 -24.81 14.20
C GLU A 331 9.68 -24.50 14.43
N GLU A 332 8.91 -25.34 15.14
CA GLU A 332 7.44 -25.16 15.33
C GLU A 332 7.02 -24.64 16.74
N GLU A 333 7.90 -23.96 17.49
CA GLU A 333 7.51 -23.27 18.75
C GLU A 333 7.09 -21.79 18.55
N ASP A 334 6.59 -21.40 17.36
CA ASP A 334 5.84 -20.16 17.20
C ASP A 334 4.34 -20.44 17.12
N GLU A 335 3.64 -20.27 18.24
CA GLU A 335 2.20 -20.02 18.26
C GLU A 335 1.92 -18.72 17.47
N ASP A 336 1.58 -18.82 16.17
CA ASP A 336 0.75 -17.86 15.39
C ASP A 336 0.83 -18.04 13.84
N LYS A 337 1.06 -19.25 13.29
CA LYS A 337 0.69 -19.51 11.89
C LYS A 337 -0.78 -19.93 11.82
N ASP A 338 -1.67 -18.95 11.69
CA ASP A 338 -3.09 -19.19 11.39
C ASP A 338 -3.21 -20.09 10.15
N SER A 339 -3.72 -21.32 10.33
CA SER A 339 -4.04 -22.22 9.22
C SER A 339 -4.88 -21.50 8.17
N VAL A 340 -4.44 -21.48 6.91
CA VAL A 340 -5.10 -20.71 5.82
C VAL A 340 -6.37 -21.46 5.39
N SER A 341 -7.43 -21.34 6.18
CA SER A 341 -8.72 -21.96 5.91
C SER A 341 -9.63 -21.04 5.09
N VAL A 342 -10.19 -21.57 4.01
CA VAL A 342 -11.15 -20.83 3.16
C VAL A 342 -12.55 -20.95 3.77
N SER A 343 -13.05 -19.89 4.40
CA SER A 343 -14.38 -19.90 5.03
C SER A 343 -15.53 -19.50 4.10
N THR A 344 -15.23 -18.77 3.02
CA THR A 344 -16.20 -18.30 2.03
C THR A 344 -15.56 -18.12 0.65
N TYR A 345 -16.35 -18.28 -0.41
CA TYR A 345 -15.96 -17.90 -1.78
C TYR A 345 -17.19 -17.48 -2.60
N THR A 346 -16.96 -16.79 -3.72
CA THR A 346 -18.03 -16.24 -4.56
C THR A 346 -17.80 -16.57 -6.02
N TRP A 347 -18.84 -17.09 -6.68
CA TRP A 347 -18.92 -17.08 -8.15
C TRP A 347 -19.43 -15.72 -8.58
N ASN A 348 -18.78 -15.11 -9.56
CA ASN A 348 -19.16 -13.81 -10.10
C ASN A 348 -19.09 -13.84 -11.63
N ALA A 349 -20.13 -13.34 -12.28
CA ALA A 349 -20.12 -12.99 -13.69
C ALA A 349 -20.57 -11.54 -13.80
N SER A 350 -19.79 -10.71 -14.48
CA SER A 350 -20.12 -9.29 -14.71
C SER A 350 -19.85 -8.90 -16.15
N ALA A 351 -20.65 -7.98 -16.67
CA ALA A 351 -20.50 -7.41 -18.01
C ALA A 351 -20.89 -5.93 -18.03
N SER A 352 -20.24 -5.15 -18.88
CA SER A 352 -20.59 -3.75 -19.16
C SER A 352 -20.36 -3.43 -20.63
N TYR A 353 -21.14 -2.48 -21.14
CA TYR A 353 -21.08 -2.08 -22.55
C TYR A 353 -21.48 -0.63 -22.76
N SER A 354 -20.64 0.11 -23.48
CA SER A 354 -20.93 1.48 -23.90
C SER A 354 -21.27 1.50 -25.39
N PHE A 355 -22.45 2.00 -25.73
CA PHE A 355 -22.91 2.05 -27.11
C PHE A 355 -22.25 3.23 -27.84
N ASN A 356 -21.74 2.99 -29.04
CA ASN A 356 -21.30 4.06 -29.92
C ASN A 356 -22.51 4.79 -30.51
N ILE A 357 -22.72 6.04 -30.09
CA ILE A 357 -23.87 6.84 -30.53
C ILE A 357 -23.58 7.48 -31.90
N PRO A 358 -24.45 7.29 -32.91
CA PRO A 358 -24.33 7.94 -34.22
C PRO A 358 -24.32 9.47 -34.11
N ASP A 359 -23.56 10.15 -34.98
CA ASP A 359 -23.44 11.62 -34.99
C ASP A 359 -24.78 12.35 -35.09
N ALA A 360 -25.78 11.75 -35.75
CA ALA A 360 -27.14 12.31 -35.86
C ALA A 360 -27.89 12.35 -34.52
N LEU A 361 -27.56 11.48 -33.56
CA LEU A 361 -28.20 11.39 -32.25
C LEU A 361 -27.41 12.09 -31.14
N LYS A 362 -26.09 12.33 -31.34
CA LYS A 362 -25.21 13.02 -30.38
C LYS A 362 -25.75 14.35 -29.81
N PRO A 363 -26.48 15.18 -30.57
CA PRO A 363 -27.07 16.40 -30.02
C PRO A 363 -28.09 16.13 -28.90
N PHE A 364 -28.81 15.01 -28.97
CA PHE A 364 -29.91 14.68 -28.06
C PHE A 364 -29.54 13.60 -27.03
N LEU A 365 -28.71 12.63 -27.42
CA LEU A 365 -28.24 11.51 -26.62
C LEU A 365 -26.71 11.53 -26.62
N ARG A 366 -26.09 11.76 -25.47
CA ARG A 366 -24.62 11.84 -25.31
C ARG A 366 -24.03 10.52 -24.87
N THR A 367 -24.70 9.84 -23.95
CA THR A 367 -24.23 8.60 -23.34
C THR A 367 -25.37 7.59 -23.32
N LEU A 368 -25.09 6.38 -23.79
CA LEU A 368 -25.93 5.20 -23.60
C LEU A 368 -25.00 4.07 -23.23
N SER A 369 -25.10 3.58 -22.00
CA SER A 369 -24.25 2.49 -21.52
C SER A 369 -25.00 1.60 -20.56
N ILE A 370 -24.73 0.31 -20.65
CA ILE A 370 -24.97 -0.66 -19.59
C ILE A 370 -23.74 -0.60 -18.69
N THR A 371 -23.91 -0.03 -17.50
CA THR A 371 -22.82 0.17 -16.53
C THR A 371 -22.45 -1.12 -15.82
N ASP A 372 -23.44 -1.96 -15.50
CA ASP A 372 -23.22 -3.27 -14.86
C ASP A 372 -24.37 -4.23 -15.20
N ILE A 373 -24.04 -5.42 -15.67
CA ILE A 373 -24.87 -6.62 -15.65
C ILE A 373 -24.09 -7.66 -14.89
N SER A 374 -24.55 -8.03 -13.69
CA SER A 374 -23.84 -9.02 -12.89
C SER A 374 -24.74 -10.12 -12.35
N SER A 375 -24.14 -11.28 -12.13
CA SER A 375 -24.72 -12.44 -11.46
C SER A 375 -23.70 -12.97 -10.45
N SER A 376 -24.14 -13.37 -9.27
CA SER A 376 -23.24 -13.92 -8.26
C SER A 376 -23.87 -15.00 -7.40
N VAL A 377 -23.04 -15.93 -6.92
CA VAL A 377 -23.41 -16.95 -5.93
C VAL A 377 -22.37 -16.95 -4.83
N ILE A 378 -22.79 -16.71 -3.59
CA ILE A 378 -21.93 -16.69 -2.41
C ILE A 378 -22.04 -18.05 -1.72
N PHE A 379 -20.89 -18.66 -1.46
CA PHE A 379 -20.77 -19.92 -0.73
C PHE A 379 -20.13 -19.68 0.63
N ASN A 380 -20.74 -20.22 1.67
CA ASN A 380 -20.20 -20.19 3.02
C ASN A 380 -19.91 -21.61 3.49
N SER A 381 -18.90 -21.77 4.34
CA SER A 381 -18.62 -23.05 4.98
C SER A 381 -19.55 -23.30 6.19
N LYS A 382 -19.92 -24.55 6.45
CA LYS A 382 -20.65 -25.01 7.63
C LYS A 382 -20.12 -26.34 8.13
N THR A 383 -20.22 -26.58 9.43
CA THR A 383 -19.88 -27.86 10.05
C THR A 383 -20.87 -28.96 9.66
N ASN A 384 -20.35 -30.13 9.30
CA ASN A 384 -21.10 -31.36 9.06
C ASN A 384 -21.34 -32.09 10.39
N THR A 385 -22.54 -31.98 10.93
CA THR A 385 -22.85 -32.51 12.27
C THR A 385 -23.05 -34.03 12.30
N ALA A 386 -23.31 -34.67 11.16
CA ALA A 386 -23.52 -36.12 11.09
C ALA A 386 -22.23 -36.91 11.36
N ILE A 387 -21.07 -36.36 10.97
CA ILE A 387 -19.77 -37.06 11.09
C ILE A 387 -19.42 -37.38 12.55
N ALA A 388 -19.64 -36.45 13.47
CA ALA A 388 -19.37 -36.65 14.89
C ALA A 388 -20.22 -37.80 15.49
N SER A 389 -21.40 -38.06 14.94
CA SER A 389 -22.29 -39.14 15.40
C SER A 389 -22.00 -40.50 14.75
N GLU A 390 -21.33 -40.52 13.60
CA GLU A 390 -21.00 -41.73 12.84
C GLU A 390 -19.59 -42.28 13.16
N SER A 391 -18.72 -41.48 13.78
CA SER A 391 -17.35 -41.83 14.11
C SER A 391 -17.22 -42.68 15.38
N THR A 392 -16.39 -43.72 15.34
CA THR A 392 -16.02 -44.54 16.51
C THR A 392 -14.64 -44.21 17.08
N ASP A 393 -13.89 -43.36 16.40
CA ASP A 393 -12.56 -42.86 16.79
C ASP A 393 -12.49 -41.32 16.64
N ASP A 394 -11.29 -40.77 16.76
CA ASP A 394 -10.98 -39.34 16.65
C ASP A 394 -11.01 -38.78 15.21
N TRP A 395 -11.35 -39.59 14.20
CA TRP A 395 -11.41 -39.17 12.78
C TRP A 395 -12.24 -37.92 12.55
N TYR A 396 -13.39 -37.77 13.23
CA TYR A 396 -14.28 -36.62 13.04
C TYR A 396 -13.66 -35.26 13.39
N LEU A 397 -12.62 -35.22 14.24
CA LEU A 397 -11.92 -34.00 14.63
C LEU A 397 -10.96 -33.52 13.53
N TYR A 398 -10.35 -34.46 12.80
CA TYR A 398 -9.27 -34.20 11.86
C TYR A 398 -9.71 -34.24 10.40
N THR A 399 -10.80 -34.94 10.08
CA THR A 399 -11.27 -35.09 8.69
C THR A 399 -11.66 -33.73 8.08
N PRO A 400 -11.23 -33.43 6.84
CA PRO A 400 -11.70 -32.27 6.10
C PRO A 400 -13.22 -32.30 5.85
N GLU A 401 -13.83 -33.50 5.84
CA GLU A 401 -15.27 -33.70 5.65
C GLU A 401 -16.13 -33.04 6.75
N ARG A 402 -15.52 -32.67 7.89
CA ARG A 402 -16.17 -31.99 9.01
C ARG A 402 -16.73 -30.62 8.64
N MET A 403 -16.30 -30.04 7.52
CA MET A 403 -16.83 -28.79 6.97
C MET A 403 -17.21 -28.96 5.50
N PHE A 404 -18.28 -28.29 5.07
CA PHE A 404 -18.71 -28.26 3.68
C PHE A 404 -19.20 -26.88 3.27
N PHE A 405 -19.16 -26.59 1.96
CA PHE A 405 -19.70 -25.36 1.42
C PHE A 405 -21.15 -25.51 0.96
N TYR A 406 -21.95 -24.48 1.22
CA TYR A 406 -23.31 -24.36 0.72
C TYR A 406 -23.54 -22.93 0.19
N PRO A 407 -24.39 -22.73 -0.82
CA PRO A 407 -24.71 -21.38 -1.29
C PRO A 407 -25.61 -20.69 -0.26
N SER A 408 -25.16 -19.56 0.27
CA SER A 408 -25.92 -18.75 1.23
C SER A 408 -26.79 -17.72 0.53
N GLN A 409 -26.31 -17.19 -0.59
CA GLN A 409 -26.98 -16.13 -1.34
C GLN A 409 -26.72 -16.26 -2.84
N VAL A 410 -27.77 -16.03 -3.63
CA VAL A 410 -27.70 -15.95 -5.09
C VAL A 410 -28.24 -14.60 -5.52
N THR A 411 -27.50 -13.88 -6.35
CA THR A 411 -27.97 -12.68 -7.05
C THR A 411 -28.06 -13.04 -8.54
N PRO A 412 -29.22 -13.47 -9.04
CA PRO A 412 -29.35 -13.95 -10.43
C PRO A 412 -29.03 -12.87 -11.45
N LEU A 413 -29.54 -11.66 -11.20
CA LEU A 413 -29.35 -10.50 -12.04
C LEU A 413 -29.31 -9.24 -11.20
N LYS A 414 -28.22 -8.48 -11.37
CA LYS A 414 -28.10 -7.06 -11.08
C LYS A 414 -27.88 -6.36 -12.41
N PHE A 415 -28.61 -5.27 -12.64
CA PHE A 415 -28.56 -4.50 -13.86
C PHE A 415 -28.51 -3.02 -13.49
N SER A 416 -27.63 -2.28 -14.15
CA SER A 416 -27.65 -0.83 -14.15
C SER A 416 -27.30 -0.31 -15.54
N ALA A 417 -27.97 0.77 -15.92
CA ALA A 417 -27.66 1.51 -17.12
C ALA A 417 -27.59 3.00 -16.83
N ASN A 418 -26.96 3.72 -17.75
CA ASN A 418 -26.89 5.17 -17.75
C ASN A 418 -27.29 5.69 -19.13
N ILE A 419 -28.25 6.62 -19.14
CA ILE A 419 -28.76 7.27 -20.33
C ILE A 419 -28.69 8.77 -20.09
N GLU A 420 -27.84 9.47 -20.82
CA GLU A 420 -27.63 10.91 -20.66
C GLU A 420 -27.73 11.62 -21.98
N GLY A 421 -28.25 12.84 -21.95
CA GLY A 421 -28.43 13.64 -23.14
C GLY A 421 -28.64 15.13 -22.84
N ALA A 422 -28.70 15.91 -23.91
CA ALA A 422 -29.06 17.32 -23.86
C ALA A 422 -30.32 17.54 -24.71
N ILE A 423 -31.36 18.11 -24.13
CA ILE A 423 -32.59 18.47 -24.83
C ILE A 423 -32.37 19.78 -25.60
N ILE A 424 -31.74 20.75 -24.94
CA ILE A 424 -31.43 22.07 -25.49
C ILE A 424 -29.99 22.42 -25.13
N LYS A 425 -29.21 22.88 -26.09
CA LYS A 425 -27.90 23.50 -25.86
C LYS A 425 -27.82 24.74 -26.76
N TYR A 426 -27.60 25.89 -26.17
CA TYR A 426 -27.45 27.16 -26.85
C TYR A 426 -26.21 27.90 -26.29
N PRO A 427 -25.34 28.49 -27.13
CA PRO A 427 -25.34 28.36 -28.60
C PRO A 427 -25.11 26.89 -29.01
N LEU A 428 -25.66 26.48 -30.17
CA LEU A 428 -25.30 25.18 -30.73
C LEU A 428 -23.79 25.20 -30.96
N GLU A 429 -23.08 24.14 -30.58
CA GLU A 429 -21.66 23.99 -30.97
C GLU A 429 -21.56 24.22 -32.49
N GLU A 430 -21.01 25.37 -32.88
CA GLU A 430 -20.59 25.55 -34.25
C GLU A 430 -19.57 24.43 -34.49
N LYS A 431 -19.86 23.58 -35.49
CA LYS A 431 -18.79 22.79 -36.10
C LYS A 431 -17.73 23.81 -36.45
N GLN A 432 -16.63 23.85 -35.70
CA GLN A 432 -15.46 24.65 -36.07
C GLN A 432 -15.22 24.33 -37.54
N SER A 433 -15.56 25.29 -38.40
CA SER A 433 -15.14 25.22 -39.79
C SER A 433 -13.62 25.12 -39.70
N LYS A 434 -13.04 24.12 -40.37
CA LYS A 434 -11.58 24.05 -40.51
C LYS A 434 -11.11 25.47 -40.80
N PRO A 435 -10.09 26.00 -40.09
CA PRO A 435 -9.62 27.35 -40.32
C PRO A 435 -9.42 27.50 -41.83
N VAL A 436 -10.17 28.44 -42.43
CA VAL A 436 -9.98 28.79 -43.83
C VAL A 436 -8.60 29.40 -43.87
N ASP A 437 -7.66 28.65 -44.45
CA ASP A 437 -6.31 29.13 -44.69
C ASP A 437 -6.43 30.30 -45.67
N PHE A 438 -6.28 31.53 -45.15
CA PHE A 438 -6.23 32.71 -46.00
C PHE A 438 -4.96 32.61 -46.84
N PRO A 439 -5.03 32.67 -48.19
CA PRO A 439 -3.88 32.44 -49.06
C PRO A 439 -2.81 33.54 -49.00
N TYR A 440 -2.94 34.52 -48.12
CA TYR A 440 -1.96 35.56 -47.89
C TYR A 440 -1.86 35.88 -46.39
N ALA A 441 -0.69 35.61 -45.82
CA ALA A 441 -0.29 36.23 -44.56
C ALA A 441 -0.17 37.73 -44.79
N LEU A 442 -0.87 38.54 -43.99
CA LEU A 442 -0.62 39.97 -43.89
C LEU A 442 0.78 40.15 -43.29
N SER A 443 1.78 40.33 -44.16
CA SER A 443 3.13 40.76 -43.76
C SER A 443 3.07 42.21 -43.32
N VAL A 444 3.52 42.49 -42.09
CA VAL A 444 3.87 43.84 -41.65
C VAL A 444 4.93 44.38 -42.64
N PRO A 445 4.82 45.65 -43.11
CA PRO A 445 5.81 46.24 -44.00
C PRO A 445 7.24 46.13 -43.44
N ASP A 446 8.20 45.80 -44.30
CA ASP A 446 9.64 45.56 -44.02
C ASP A 446 10.44 46.78 -43.50
N GLU A 447 9.77 47.78 -42.90
CA GLU A 447 10.43 48.91 -42.23
C GLU A 447 10.42 48.78 -40.69
N PHE A 448 9.88 47.69 -40.14
CA PHE A 448 9.89 47.39 -38.70
C PHE A 448 10.34 45.98 -38.34
N SER A 449 10.93 45.24 -39.29
CA SER A 449 11.49 43.91 -39.06
C SER A 449 13.02 44.00 -38.88
N ASP A 450 13.49 44.18 -37.64
CA ASP A 450 14.88 43.86 -37.28
C ASP A 450 15.05 42.33 -37.27
N GLU A 451 15.11 41.74 -38.47
CA GLU A 451 15.48 40.36 -38.67
C GLU A 451 17.00 40.18 -38.48
N GLN A 452 17.39 39.59 -37.35
CA GLN A 452 18.42 38.55 -37.36
C GLN A 452 18.06 37.42 -36.38
N LYS A 453 17.29 36.47 -36.89
CA LYS A 453 17.47 35.06 -36.53
C LYS A 453 17.55 34.26 -37.81
N LYS A 454 18.64 33.53 -38.00
CA LYS A 454 18.54 32.10 -38.34
C LYS A 454 19.85 31.34 -38.15
N ASP A 455 19.61 30.14 -37.65
CA ASP A 455 20.32 28.88 -37.90
C ASP A 455 21.54 28.49 -37.05
N ASN A 456 21.20 27.61 -36.09
CA ASN A 456 21.66 26.22 -35.95
C ASN A 456 23.11 25.90 -35.54
N GLU A 457 23.15 24.82 -34.75
CA GLU A 457 24.26 23.94 -34.40
C GLU A 457 25.13 24.26 -33.17
N SER A 458 25.03 23.33 -32.22
CA SER A 458 26.06 22.93 -31.29
C SER A 458 27.36 22.56 -32.02
N GLU A 459 28.47 23.24 -31.72
CA GLU A 459 29.75 22.57 -31.38
C GLU A 459 30.78 23.54 -30.77
N SER A 460 31.08 23.30 -29.49
CA SER A 460 32.41 23.43 -28.84
C SER A 460 33.09 24.80 -28.57
N LYS A 461 33.50 24.91 -27.28
CA LYS A 461 34.75 25.48 -26.73
C LYS A 461 34.94 26.99 -26.46
N SER A 462 34.97 27.28 -25.16
CA SER A 462 36.05 27.90 -24.34
C SER A 462 36.43 29.38 -24.49
N GLY A 463 36.56 30.02 -23.31
CA GLY A 463 37.57 31.03 -22.97
C GLY A 463 37.05 32.48 -23.01
N GLU A 464 36.71 33.10 -21.87
CA GLU A 464 37.57 33.86 -20.92
C GLU A 464 37.92 35.32 -21.32
N GLU A 465 37.66 36.19 -20.34
CA GLU A 465 38.31 37.48 -20.00
C GLU A 465 37.91 38.83 -20.64
N LYS A 466 37.25 39.63 -19.77
CA LYS A 466 37.59 40.98 -19.25
C LYS A 466 37.85 42.17 -20.20
N ALA A 467 36.94 43.16 -20.07
CA ALA A 467 37.11 44.57 -19.64
C ALA A 467 38.46 45.29 -19.92
N PRO A 468 38.48 46.59 -20.30
CA PRO A 468 38.23 47.64 -19.29
C PRO A 468 37.60 48.98 -19.76
N GLU A 469 37.26 49.77 -18.73
CA GLU A 469 36.75 51.15 -18.65
C GLU A 469 37.59 52.24 -19.34
N LYS A 470 36.96 53.39 -19.68
CA LYS A 470 37.15 54.70 -18.96
C LYS A 470 36.40 55.92 -19.56
N THR A 471 35.60 56.59 -18.70
CA THR A 471 35.45 58.06 -18.38
C THR A 471 35.29 59.10 -19.53
N GLU A 472 34.53 60.22 -19.45
CA GLU A 472 34.07 61.09 -18.34
C GLU A 472 33.00 62.14 -18.81
N LYS A 473 32.12 62.60 -17.88
CA LYS A 473 31.38 63.90 -17.69
C LYS A 473 30.50 64.49 -18.84
N ALA A 474 29.18 64.72 -18.70
CA ALA A 474 28.32 65.49 -17.76
C ALA A 474 28.01 66.93 -18.24
N GLU A 475 26.74 67.21 -18.63
CA GLU A 475 25.83 68.22 -18.02
C GLU A 475 24.50 68.41 -18.79
N GLU A 476 23.41 68.27 -18.02
CA GLU A 476 22.04 68.85 -18.05
C GLU A 476 21.29 69.25 -19.33
N GLY A 477 20.10 68.65 -19.51
CA GLY A 477 18.93 69.35 -20.05
C GLY A 477 17.90 68.54 -20.85
N VAL A 478 16.90 67.98 -20.14
CA VAL A 478 15.52 67.71 -20.61
C VAL A 478 15.30 66.49 -21.55
N LEU A 479 15.02 65.34 -20.91
CA LEU A 479 14.21 64.19 -21.37
C LEU A 479 14.27 63.85 -22.86
N ASP A 480 15.26 63.02 -23.21
CA ASP A 480 15.34 62.30 -24.49
C ASP A 480 14.23 61.25 -24.60
N GLU A 481 13.79 60.98 -25.83
CA GLU A 481 12.70 60.07 -26.26
C GLU A 481 12.88 58.59 -25.83
N LYS A 482 13.92 58.29 -25.06
CA LYS A 482 14.20 56.98 -24.42
C LYS A 482 13.76 56.88 -22.95
N ASP A 483 13.27 57.98 -22.35
CA ASP A 483 12.69 58.02 -21.00
C ASP A 483 11.16 57.98 -20.98
N LEU A 484 10.51 57.73 -22.13
CA LEU A 484 9.12 57.30 -22.15
C LEU A 484 9.08 55.79 -21.85
N PRO A 485 8.29 55.31 -20.87
CA PRO A 485 8.09 53.89 -20.72
C PRO A 485 7.58 53.34 -22.06
N LEU A 486 8.28 52.37 -22.64
CA LEU A 486 7.74 51.52 -23.68
C LEU A 486 6.41 50.99 -23.14
N LEU A 487 5.31 51.53 -23.64
CA LEU A 487 4.00 50.93 -23.50
C LEU A 487 4.09 49.62 -24.26
N ASP A 488 4.45 48.57 -23.53
CA ASP A 488 4.24 47.20 -23.95
C ASP A 488 2.72 47.08 -24.12
N VAL A 489 2.26 47.29 -25.36
CA VAL A 489 0.88 47.03 -25.72
C VAL A 489 0.74 45.54 -25.50
N ARG A 490 0.14 45.16 -24.35
CA ARG A 490 -0.26 43.78 -24.07
C ARG A 490 -1.03 43.27 -25.28
N SER A 491 -0.36 42.49 -26.11
CA SER A 491 -0.96 41.71 -27.19
C SER A 491 -1.69 40.48 -26.64
N ASP A 492 -1.81 40.35 -25.31
CA ASP A 492 -2.59 39.32 -24.62
C ASP A 492 -4.07 39.68 -24.47
N ILE A 493 -4.58 40.68 -25.20
CA ILE A 493 -6.03 40.81 -25.41
C ILE A 493 -6.39 39.81 -26.51
N ASN A 494 -6.54 38.54 -26.13
CA ASN A 494 -7.44 37.68 -26.88
C ASN A 494 -8.82 38.37 -26.79
N PRO A 495 -9.50 38.65 -27.92
CA PRO A 495 -10.90 39.02 -27.84
C PRO A 495 -11.62 37.83 -27.19
N THR A 496 -11.96 37.96 -25.91
CA THR A 496 -12.89 37.03 -25.28
C THR A 496 -14.18 37.19 -26.08
N GLU A 497 -14.56 36.16 -26.84
CA GLU A 497 -15.91 36.11 -27.41
C GLU A 497 -16.87 36.20 -26.23
N ILE A 498 -17.54 37.36 -26.11
CA ILE A 498 -18.56 37.58 -25.09
C ILE A 498 -19.75 36.72 -25.50
N SER A 499 -19.85 35.54 -24.90
CA SER A 499 -21.06 34.73 -24.99
C SER A 499 -22.15 35.44 -24.18
N ASP A 500 -23.02 36.17 -24.88
CA ASP A 500 -24.08 36.97 -24.24
C ASP A 500 -25.13 36.09 -23.54
N PHE A 501 -25.35 34.87 -24.01
CA PHE A 501 -26.36 33.97 -23.46
C PHE A 501 -26.03 32.50 -23.75
N GLU A 502 -25.92 31.70 -22.70
CA GLU A 502 -25.74 30.25 -22.74
C GLU A 502 -26.87 29.58 -21.98
N TYR A 503 -27.46 28.55 -22.58
CA TYR A 503 -28.50 27.75 -21.96
C TYR A 503 -28.31 26.28 -22.29
N GLU A 504 -28.35 25.43 -21.27
CA GLU A 504 -28.23 23.98 -21.42
C GLU A 504 -29.27 23.25 -20.57
N LEU A 505 -30.13 22.47 -21.22
CA LEU A 505 -31.10 21.59 -20.59
C LEU A 505 -30.66 20.14 -20.81
N LYS A 506 -30.22 19.46 -19.75
CA LYS A 506 -29.77 18.06 -19.77
C LYS A 506 -30.75 17.16 -19.07
N TYR A 507 -30.69 15.88 -19.43
CA TYR A 507 -31.33 14.82 -18.67
C TYR A 507 -30.37 13.66 -18.44
N SER A 508 -30.57 12.97 -17.33
CA SER A 508 -29.94 11.69 -17.00
C SER A 508 -30.98 10.74 -16.44
N VAL A 509 -30.95 9.49 -16.88
CA VAL A 509 -31.80 8.41 -16.39
C VAL A 509 -30.91 7.22 -16.05
N THR A 510 -30.97 6.77 -14.80
CA THR A 510 -30.10 5.70 -14.29
C THR A 510 -30.91 4.52 -13.77
N PRO A 511 -31.52 3.68 -14.65
CA PRO A 511 -32.29 2.53 -14.19
C PRO A 511 -31.38 1.50 -13.54
N GLN A 512 -31.83 0.97 -12.41
CA GLN A 512 -31.16 -0.07 -11.64
C GLN A 512 -32.18 -1.14 -11.26
N PHE A 513 -31.78 -2.39 -11.36
CA PHE A 513 -32.53 -3.55 -10.93
C PHE A 513 -31.59 -4.51 -10.20
N SER A 514 -32.06 -5.11 -9.12
CA SER A 514 -31.34 -6.16 -8.42
C SER A 514 -32.32 -7.22 -7.95
N SER A 515 -31.93 -8.49 -8.10
CA SER A 515 -32.68 -9.64 -7.61
C SER A 515 -31.77 -10.49 -6.73
N GLN A 516 -32.36 -11.09 -5.69
CA GLN A 516 -31.63 -11.91 -4.72
C GLN A 516 -32.49 -13.07 -4.24
N PHE A 517 -31.87 -14.22 -4.04
CA PHE A 517 -32.39 -15.35 -3.29
C PHE A 517 -31.50 -15.58 -2.07
N ALA A 518 -32.10 -15.81 -0.92
CA ALA A 518 -31.42 -16.19 0.31
C ALA A 518 -31.74 -17.64 0.67
N TYR A 519 -30.78 -18.33 1.26
CA TYR A 519 -30.89 -19.72 1.71
C TYR A 519 -30.63 -19.84 3.21
N ASP A 520 -31.50 -20.57 3.90
CA ASP A 520 -31.45 -20.73 5.35
C ASP A 520 -30.50 -21.86 5.72
N SER A 521 -29.34 -21.48 6.27
CA SER A 521 -28.33 -22.45 6.68
C SER A 521 -28.78 -23.35 7.83
N THR A 522 -29.74 -22.95 8.68
CA THR A 522 -30.10 -23.70 9.90
C THR A 522 -30.64 -25.09 9.61
N LYS A 523 -31.19 -25.30 8.41
CA LYS A 523 -31.76 -26.57 7.95
C LYS A 523 -30.72 -27.57 7.45
N TYR A 524 -29.46 -27.17 7.28
CA TYR A 524 -28.41 -28.02 6.73
C TYR A 524 -27.56 -28.63 7.86
N SER A 525 -27.62 -29.94 8.03
CA SER A 525 -26.72 -30.70 8.92
C SER A 525 -25.62 -31.41 8.13
N THR A 526 -25.95 -31.80 6.90
CA THR A 526 -25.07 -32.47 5.94
C THR A 526 -25.11 -31.75 4.59
N PRO A 527 -24.11 -31.98 3.71
CA PRO A 527 -24.13 -31.40 2.36
C PRO A 527 -25.36 -31.80 1.52
N ASP A 528 -25.93 -32.99 1.77
CA ASP A 528 -27.04 -33.54 1.00
C ASP A 528 -28.40 -32.89 1.35
N ASP A 529 -28.46 -32.11 2.45
CA ASP A 529 -29.68 -31.42 2.89
C ASP A 529 -30.00 -30.20 2.01
N PHE A 530 -29.01 -29.65 1.30
CA PHE A 530 -29.19 -28.47 0.46
C PHE A 530 -30.00 -28.78 -0.81
N LYS A 531 -31.04 -27.98 -1.06
CA LYS A 531 -31.83 -28.03 -2.30
C LYS A 531 -32.06 -26.65 -2.88
N TRP A 532 -31.70 -26.45 -4.15
CA TRP A 532 -31.89 -25.18 -4.87
C TRP A 532 -33.34 -24.66 -4.88
N SER A 533 -34.33 -25.57 -4.81
CA SER A 533 -35.76 -25.23 -4.77
C SER A 533 -36.22 -24.67 -3.43
N GLU A 534 -35.55 -25.01 -2.33
CA GLU A 534 -35.92 -24.63 -0.96
C GLU A 534 -35.23 -23.31 -0.57
N ARG A 535 -35.74 -22.20 -1.10
CA ARG A 535 -35.26 -20.85 -0.81
C ARG A 535 -35.89 -20.32 0.47
N GLN A 536 -35.13 -19.58 1.27
CA GLN A 536 -35.66 -18.88 2.45
C GLN A 536 -36.49 -17.67 2.04
N SER A 537 -35.97 -16.88 1.09
CA SER A 537 -36.68 -15.75 0.52
C SER A 537 -36.22 -15.42 -0.90
N SER A 538 -37.07 -14.67 -1.59
CA SER A 538 -36.71 -13.96 -2.81
C SER A 538 -36.96 -12.48 -2.62
N TYR A 539 -36.09 -11.66 -3.21
CA TYR A 539 -36.09 -10.22 -3.11
C TYR A 539 -35.82 -9.64 -4.50
N TYR A 540 -36.48 -8.53 -4.82
CA TYR A 540 -36.00 -7.65 -5.87
C TYR A 540 -36.24 -6.19 -5.53
N GLN A 541 -35.39 -5.35 -6.11
CA GLN A 541 -35.52 -3.90 -6.08
C GLN A 541 -35.38 -3.31 -7.48
N VAL A 542 -36.10 -2.23 -7.70
CA VAL A 542 -36.09 -1.43 -8.92
C VAL A 542 -35.99 0.04 -8.50
N THR A 543 -35.04 0.76 -9.08
CA THR A 543 -35.01 2.22 -9.02
C THR A 543 -34.66 2.78 -10.39
N SER A 544 -35.17 3.95 -10.73
CA SER A 544 -34.82 4.62 -11.97
C SER A 544 -34.82 6.11 -11.75
N PRO A 545 -33.81 6.65 -11.04
CA PRO A 545 -33.67 8.08 -10.87
C PRO A 545 -33.64 8.79 -12.22
N VAL A 546 -34.37 9.90 -12.30
CA VAL A 546 -34.39 10.81 -13.44
C VAL A 546 -33.94 12.18 -12.93
N VAL A 547 -32.86 12.69 -13.51
CA VAL A 547 -32.34 14.02 -13.20
C VAL A 547 -32.50 14.89 -14.44
N VAL A 548 -33.13 16.05 -14.31
CA VAL A 548 -33.22 17.07 -15.35
C VAL A 548 -32.52 18.31 -14.83
N SER A 549 -31.44 18.73 -15.47
CA SER A 549 -30.69 19.92 -15.08
C SER A 549 -30.80 21.01 -16.14
N SER A 550 -31.07 22.23 -15.70
CA SER A 550 -31.21 23.42 -16.53
C SER A 550 -30.20 24.45 -16.05
N GLY A 551 -29.15 24.68 -16.83
CA GLY A 551 -28.15 25.71 -16.59
C GLY A 551 -28.33 26.89 -17.55
N LEU A 552 -28.33 28.09 -17.01
CA LEU A 552 -28.38 29.35 -17.75
C LEU A 552 -27.22 30.22 -17.29
N ALA A 553 -26.40 30.70 -18.22
CA ALA A 553 -25.40 31.73 -17.98
C ALA A 553 -25.67 32.90 -18.91
N PHE A 554 -25.72 34.11 -18.38
CA PHE A 554 -25.94 35.32 -19.15
C PHE A 554 -24.76 36.27 -18.96
N ARG A 555 -24.24 36.77 -20.08
CA ARG A 555 -23.21 37.82 -20.17
C ARG A 555 -21.98 37.55 -19.29
N GLU A 556 -21.10 36.64 -19.74
CA GLU A 556 -19.90 36.18 -19.01
C GLU A 556 -20.18 35.62 -17.61
N SER A 557 -21.37 35.05 -17.36
CA SER A 557 -21.81 34.63 -16.02
C SER A 557 -22.03 35.79 -15.03
N LEU A 558 -22.42 36.97 -15.52
CA LEU A 558 -22.98 38.03 -14.67
C LEU A 558 -24.23 37.53 -13.94
N PHE A 559 -25.04 36.71 -14.61
CA PHE A 559 -26.15 35.98 -14.02
C PHE A 559 -26.00 34.51 -14.38
N ASN A 560 -26.03 33.65 -13.38
CA ASN A 560 -26.05 32.20 -13.51
C ASN A 560 -27.27 31.65 -12.77
N MET A 561 -27.91 30.66 -13.37
CA MET A 561 -29.02 29.95 -12.76
C MET A 561 -28.92 28.48 -13.13
N ASN A 562 -28.78 27.62 -12.11
CA ASN A 562 -28.83 26.18 -12.26
C ASN A 562 -30.07 25.67 -11.54
N ASN A 563 -30.82 24.80 -12.19
CA ASN A 563 -31.97 24.13 -11.58
C ASN A 563 -31.82 22.65 -11.83
N VAL A 564 -31.94 21.83 -10.79
CA VAL A 564 -31.82 20.38 -10.88
C VAL A 564 -33.08 19.76 -10.31
N PHE A 565 -33.87 19.13 -11.18
CA PHE A 565 -35.04 18.36 -10.80
C PHE A 565 -34.65 16.90 -10.69
N THR A 566 -34.87 16.29 -9.53
CA THR A 566 -34.50 14.89 -9.26
C THR A 566 -35.75 14.11 -8.87
N TYR A 567 -36.15 13.17 -9.71
CA TYR A 567 -37.21 12.21 -9.42
C TYR A 567 -36.57 10.86 -9.04
N THR A 568 -36.83 10.37 -7.84
CA THR A 568 -36.22 9.14 -7.31
C THR A 568 -37.30 8.11 -6.95
N PRO A 569 -37.74 7.29 -7.93
CA PRO A 569 -38.61 6.17 -7.64
C PRO A 569 -37.79 5.01 -7.07
N PHE A 570 -38.24 4.44 -5.97
CA PHE A 570 -37.65 3.24 -5.38
C PHE A 570 -38.76 2.26 -5.03
N TYR A 571 -38.61 1.04 -5.53
CA TYR A 571 -39.52 -0.06 -5.26
C TYR A 571 -38.72 -1.28 -4.82
N GLN A 572 -39.08 -1.83 -3.66
CA GLN A 572 -38.57 -3.13 -3.23
C GLN A 572 -39.69 -4.02 -2.73
N THR A 573 -39.49 -5.33 -2.85
CA THR A 573 -40.41 -6.33 -2.32
C THR A 573 -39.74 -7.69 -2.21
N HIS A 574 -40.24 -8.51 -1.28
CA HIS A 574 -39.95 -9.93 -1.20
C HIS A 574 -41.13 -10.78 -1.70
N PRO A 575 -41.11 -11.30 -2.95
CA PRO A 575 -42.22 -12.08 -3.49
C PRO A 575 -42.49 -13.41 -2.78
N SER A 576 -41.48 -13.97 -2.11
CA SER A 576 -41.57 -15.21 -1.35
C SER A 576 -40.72 -15.08 -0.10
N LEU A 577 -41.30 -15.49 1.03
CA LEU A 577 -40.76 -15.43 2.39
C LEU A 577 -40.96 -16.80 3.08
N ASP A 578 -40.91 -17.88 2.31
CA ASP A 578 -41.31 -19.23 2.73
C ASP A 578 -40.47 -19.77 3.91
N GLY A 579 -39.28 -19.23 4.14
CA GLY A 579 -38.41 -19.58 5.25
C GLY A 579 -38.53 -18.71 6.51
N TYR A 580 -39.45 -17.75 6.54
CA TYR A 580 -39.70 -16.89 7.70
C TYR A 580 -40.94 -17.35 8.47
N SER A 581 -40.98 -17.10 9.78
CA SER A 581 -42.22 -17.21 10.56
C SER A 581 -43.22 -16.14 10.09
N ASP A 582 -44.53 -16.33 10.35
CA ASP A 582 -45.54 -15.33 9.95
C ASP A 582 -45.26 -13.94 10.54
N SER A 583 -44.75 -13.86 11.78
CA SER A 583 -44.37 -12.60 12.43
C SER A 583 -43.13 -11.94 11.80
N ASP A 584 -42.13 -12.74 11.43
CA ASP A 584 -40.92 -12.20 10.79
C ASP A 584 -41.24 -11.78 9.35
N ALA A 585 -42.06 -12.56 8.64
CA ALA A 585 -42.51 -12.22 7.30
C ALA A 585 -43.33 -10.92 7.27
N ALA A 586 -44.20 -10.69 8.27
CA ALA A 586 -44.92 -9.43 8.46
C ALA A 586 -43.95 -8.25 8.64
N THR A 587 -42.92 -8.42 9.47
CA THR A 587 -41.88 -7.40 9.69
C THR A 587 -41.14 -7.07 8.40
N VAL A 588 -40.73 -8.10 7.63
CA VAL A 588 -40.03 -7.90 6.35
C VAL A 588 -40.91 -7.18 5.32
N ARG A 589 -42.21 -7.53 5.21
CA ARG A 589 -43.15 -6.82 4.32
C ARG A 589 -43.32 -5.36 4.72
N LYS A 590 -43.42 -5.09 6.02
CA LYS A 590 -43.51 -3.72 6.53
C LYS A 590 -42.27 -2.91 6.16
N THR A 591 -41.07 -3.48 6.32
CA THR A 591 -39.82 -2.85 5.89
C THR A 591 -39.78 -2.63 4.37
N ASP A 592 -40.29 -3.57 3.56
CA ASP A 592 -40.42 -3.40 2.12
C ASP A 592 -41.30 -2.20 1.78
N TYR A 593 -42.47 -2.07 2.42
CA TYR A 593 -43.39 -0.96 2.17
C TYR A 593 -42.86 0.39 2.64
N GLN A 594 -42.21 0.43 3.81
CA GLN A 594 -41.59 1.64 4.35
C GLN A 594 -40.47 2.18 3.46
N ALA A 595 -39.74 1.31 2.76
CA ALA A 595 -38.66 1.74 1.85
C ALA A 595 -39.17 2.26 0.50
N ARG A 596 -40.41 1.92 0.09
CA ARG A 596 -40.96 2.38 -1.19
C ARG A 596 -41.20 3.88 -1.16
N LYS A 597 -40.65 4.58 -2.14
CA LYS A 597 -40.77 6.03 -2.25
C LYS A 597 -40.80 6.51 -3.69
N LYS A 598 -41.45 7.64 -3.91
CA LYS A 598 -41.54 8.35 -5.19
C LYS A 598 -41.28 9.83 -4.94
N ASP A 599 -40.05 10.14 -4.56
CA ASP A 599 -39.70 11.50 -4.17
C ASP A 599 -39.36 12.33 -5.41
N LEU A 600 -39.79 13.59 -5.40
CA LEU A 600 -39.43 14.60 -6.38
C LEU A 600 -38.86 15.80 -5.64
N SER A 601 -37.63 16.18 -5.94
CA SER A 601 -37.00 17.40 -5.41
C SER A 601 -36.55 18.33 -6.53
N VAL A 602 -36.44 19.61 -6.20
CA VAL A 602 -35.81 20.63 -7.03
C VAL A 602 -34.77 21.37 -6.21
N GLU A 603 -33.56 21.45 -6.76
CA GLU A 603 -32.47 22.30 -6.29
C GLU A 603 -32.35 23.48 -7.24
N ASN A 604 -32.28 24.70 -6.72
CA ASN A 604 -32.16 25.93 -7.50
C ASN A 604 -30.97 26.71 -6.95
N ASP A 605 -29.99 26.99 -7.79
CA ASP A 605 -28.84 27.82 -7.48
C ASP A 605 -28.84 29.03 -8.41
N VAL A 606 -29.01 30.22 -7.87
CA VAL A 606 -28.98 31.47 -8.62
C VAL A 606 -27.83 32.32 -8.12
N SER A 607 -26.91 32.70 -9.01
CA SER A 607 -25.75 33.51 -8.70
C SER A 607 -25.70 34.74 -9.58
N VAL A 608 -25.55 35.91 -8.97
CA VAL A 608 -25.42 37.20 -9.67
C VAL A 608 -24.09 37.83 -9.31
N LYS A 609 -23.26 38.14 -10.31
CA LYS A 609 -21.97 38.83 -10.18
C LYS A 609 -22.07 40.26 -10.70
N PRO A 610 -22.61 41.20 -9.89
CA PRO A 610 -22.91 42.56 -10.37
C PRO A 610 -21.68 43.35 -10.80
N LEU A 611 -20.49 42.97 -10.32
CA LEU A 611 -19.23 43.68 -10.56
C LEU A 611 -18.27 42.91 -11.47
N ILE A 612 -18.77 41.97 -12.27
CA ILE A 612 -17.95 41.07 -13.11
C ILE A 612 -16.98 41.80 -14.05
N PHE A 613 -17.33 43.00 -14.52
CA PHE A 613 -16.51 43.81 -15.41
C PHE A 613 -15.50 44.71 -14.67
N ASN A 614 -15.44 44.64 -13.34
CA ASN A 614 -14.45 45.34 -12.54
C ASN A 614 -13.27 44.40 -12.26
N ASP A 615 -12.07 44.77 -12.70
CA ASP A 615 -10.88 43.89 -12.57
C ASP A 615 -10.59 43.42 -11.14
N VAL A 616 -10.89 44.26 -10.14
CA VAL A 616 -10.66 43.99 -8.72
C VAL A 616 -11.83 43.22 -8.09
N LEU A 617 -13.06 43.63 -8.38
CA LEU A 617 -14.28 43.14 -7.72
C LEU A 617 -15.07 42.09 -8.51
N LYS A 618 -14.55 41.61 -9.64
CA LYS A 618 -15.22 40.65 -10.55
C LYS A 618 -15.69 39.34 -9.92
N LYS A 619 -15.10 38.97 -8.78
CA LYS A 619 -15.48 37.76 -8.03
C LYS A 619 -16.56 38.01 -6.97
N SER A 620 -17.10 39.24 -6.86
CA SER A 620 -18.21 39.55 -5.95
C SER A 620 -19.51 38.97 -6.47
N SER A 621 -20.28 38.30 -5.61
CA SER A 621 -21.51 37.58 -5.97
C SER A 621 -22.63 37.79 -4.96
N ILE A 622 -23.86 37.60 -5.42
CA ILE A 622 -25.05 37.35 -4.60
C ILE A 622 -25.58 36.00 -5.03
N ASP A 623 -25.61 35.04 -4.12
CA ASP A 623 -25.97 33.66 -4.36
C ASP A 623 -27.23 33.31 -3.56
N TRP A 624 -28.26 32.78 -4.21
CA TRP A 624 -29.51 32.31 -3.62
C TRP A 624 -29.68 30.84 -3.98
N ASN A 625 -29.69 29.98 -2.97
CA ASN A 625 -29.81 28.53 -3.15
C ASN A 625 -31.05 28.02 -2.43
N THR A 626 -31.81 27.14 -3.06
CA THR A 626 -33.01 26.55 -2.47
C THR A 626 -33.17 25.09 -2.88
N THR A 627 -33.42 24.23 -1.90
CA THR A 627 -33.74 22.82 -2.08
C THR A 627 -35.16 22.56 -1.59
N ILE A 628 -36.05 22.15 -2.49
CA ILE A 628 -37.47 21.93 -2.21
C ILE A 628 -37.84 20.49 -2.56
N ARG A 629 -38.45 19.77 -1.63
CA ARG A 629 -39.10 18.47 -1.84
C ARG A 629 -40.52 18.71 -2.35
N LEU A 630 -40.71 18.62 -3.67
CA LEU A 630 -41.98 18.83 -4.36
C LEU A 630 -43.02 17.75 -4.08
N VAL A 631 -42.56 16.50 -3.98
CA VAL A 631 -43.39 15.35 -3.60
C VAL A 631 -42.57 14.46 -2.68
N ARG A 632 -43.15 14.07 -1.56
CA ARG A 632 -42.59 13.13 -0.60
C ARG A 632 -43.60 12.02 -0.34
N THR A 633 -43.11 10.78 -0.30
CA THR A 633 -43.94 9.61 0.01
C THR A 633 -43.72 9.18 1.45
N GLU A 634 -44.78 9.08 2.25
CA GLU A 634 -44.72 8.58 3.62
C GLU A 634 -45.60 7.35 3.79
N PHE A 635 -45.06 6.28 4.39
CA PHE A 635 -45.81 5.07 4.65
C PHE A 635 -46.62 5.20 5.94
N ILE A 636 -47.95 5.12 5.84
CA ILE A 636 -48.89 5.27 6.97
C ILE A 636 -49.68 4.00 7.27
N GLY A 637 -49.62 2.99 6.38
CA GLY A 637 -50.34 1.73 6.52
C GLY A 637 -49.66 0.69 7.41
N ASP A 638 -50.12 -0.56 7.28
CA ASP A 638 -49.58 -1.74 7.97
C ASP A 638 -49.16 -2.84 6.97
N GLU A 639 -48.74 -4.00 7.48
CA GLU A 639 -48.28 -5.13 6.66
C GLU A 639 -49.36 -5.77 5.78
N GLU A 640 -50.65 -5.60 6.10
CA GLU A 640 -51.78 -6.19 5.36
C GLU A 640 -52.44 -5.16 4.43
N ASN A 641 -52.50 -3.90 4.85
CA ASN A 641 -53.14 -2.78 4.18
C ASN A 641 -52.09 -1.68 3.93
N PRO A 642 -51.24 -1.85 2.89
CA PRO A 642 -50.22 -0.87 2.61
C PRO A 642 -50.82 0.42 2.05
N GLU A 643 -50.58 1.52 2.74
CA GLU A 643 -51.05 2.86 2.39
C GLU A 643 -49.89 3.87 2.45
N TRP A 644 -49.80 4.74 1.44
CA TRP A 644 -48.81 5.80 1.36
C TRP A 644 -49.51 7.14 1.21
N ASP A 645 -49.09 8.12 2.01
CA ASP A 645 -49.45 9.51 1.82
C ASP A 645 -48.44 10.17 0.86
N TYR A 646 -48.94 11.09 0.03
CA TYR A 646 -48.15 11.83 -0.95
C TYR A 646 -48.20 13.31 -0.58
N LEU A 647 -47.25 13.71 0.25
CA LEU A 647 -47.12 15.09 0.69
C LEU A 647 -46.59 15.94 -0.47
N THR A 648 -47.40 16.90 -0.93
CA THR A 648 -46.98 17.90 -1.91
C THR A 648 -46.25 19.04 -1.22
N ALA A 649 -45.34 19.72 -1.93
CA ALA A 649 -44.60 20.86 -1.37
C ALA A 649 -45.50 21.89 -0.71
N ASP A 650 -45.25 22.11 0.58
CA ASP A 650 -45.68 23.28 1.32
C ASP A 650 -44.47 24.19 1.52
N LEU A 651 -44.48 25.37 0.88
CA LEU A 651 -43.35 26.31 0.99
C LEU A 651 -43.23 26.96 2.37
N SER A 652 -44.19 26.71 3.28
CA SER A 652 -44.15 27.14 4.67
C SER A 652 -43.63 26.07 5.65
N ASP A 653 -43.38 24.85 5.16
CA ASP A 653 -42.91 23.72 5.97
C ASP A 653 -41.39 23.50 5.81
N GLU A 654 -40.69 23.37 6.95
CA GLU A 654 -39.23 23.15 7.00
C GLU A 654 -38.82 21.78 6.45
N GLU A 655 -39.69 20.78 6.50
CA GLU A 655 -39.41 19.46 5.91
C GLU A 655 -39.58 19.44 4.38
N SER A 656 -40.33 20.41 3.85
CA SER A 656 -40.57 20.60 2.41
C SER A 656 -39.52 21.50 1.76
N VAL A 657 -39.07 22.57 2.41
CA VAL A 657 -37.97 23.43 1.94
C VAL A 657 -36.75 23.20 2.82
N THR A 658 -35.92 22.20 2.49
CA THR A 658 -34.81 21.74 3.35
C THR A 658 -33.56 22.60 3.29
N GLU A 659 -33.44 23.43 2.25
CA GLU A 659 -32.39 24.45 2.15
C GLU A 659 -33.01 25.71 1.56
N HIS A 660 -32.74 26.86 2.16
CA HIS A 660 -33.14 28.14 1.63
C HIS A 660 -32.14 29.19 2.12
N THR A 661 -31.10 29.42 1.34
CA THR A 661 -29.96 30.26 1.73
C THR A 661 -29.79 31.43 0.78
N LEU A 662 -29.41 32.58 1.33
CA LEU A 662 -29.01 33.76 0.59
C LEU A 662 -27.64 34.18 1.10
N SER A 663 -26.68 34.38 0.21
CA SER A 663 -25.36 34.87 0.56
C SER A 663 -24.89 35.99 -0.35
N ALA A 664 -24.17 36.94 0.20
CA ALA A 664 -23.53 38.03 -0.51
C ALA A 664 -22.03 37.97 -0.24
N THR A 665 -21.26 37.78 -1.31
CA THR A 665 -19.80 37.78 -1.27
C THR A 665 -19.27 39.06 -1.91
N ILE A 666 -18.53 39.86 -1.14
CA ILE A 666 -17.72 40.96 -1.67
C ILE A 666 -16.28 40.47 -1.73
N HIS A 667 -15.74 40.33 -2.93
CA HIS A 667 -14.40 39.78 -3.15
C HIS A 667 -13.57 40.74 -3.99
N ALA A 668 -12.61 41.40 -3.34
CA ALA A 668 -11.60 42.24 -3.97
C ALA A 668 -10.30 41.45 -4.14
N GLU A 669 -9.80 41.32 -5.36
CA GLU A 669 -8.57 40.61 -5.70
C GLU A 669 -7.65 41.51 -6.52
N GLU A 670 -6.39 41.66 -6.09
CA GLU A 670 -5.38 42.46 -6.79
C GLU A 670 -4.15 41.58 -7.05
N GLY A 671 -3.98 41.15 -8.31
CA GLY A 671 -2.91 40.23 -8.70
C GLY A 671 -3.07 38.82 -8.13
N LYS A 672 -1.95 38.12 -7.90
CA LYS A 672 -1.94 36.71 -7.42
C LYS A 672 -1.87 36.58 -5.89
N TYR A 673 -1.48 37.64 -5.19
CA TYR A 673 -1.03 37.55 -3.79
C TYR A 673 -1.88 38.34 -2.79
N PHE A 674 -2.84 39.13 -3.27
CA PHE A 674 -3.68 39.98 -2.42
C PHE A 674 -5.15 39.75 -2.71
N SER A 675 -5.91 39.33 -1.70
CA SER A 675 -7.37 39.26 -1.80
C SER A 675 -8.05 39.53 -0.47
N GLN A 676 -9.19 40.22 -0.51
CA GLN A 676 -10.09 40.43 0.62
C GLN A 676 -11.46 39.88 0.25
N LYS A 677 -12.01 39.01 1.09
CA LYS A 677 -13.31 38.38 0.88
C LYS A 677 -14.15 38.57 2.13
N LEU A 678 -15.32 39.18 1.97
CA LEU A 678 -16.38 39.23 2.99
C LEU A 678 -17.56 38.43 2.45
N THR A 679 -17.99 37.40 3.17
CA THR A 679 -19.18 36.61 2.88
C THR A 679 -20.18 36.84 3.99
N LEU A 680 -21.37 37.31 3.65
CA LEU A 680 -22.51 37.39 4.56
C LEU A 680 -23.55 36.38 4.08
N SER A 681 -24.00 35.47 4.93
CA SER A 681 -24.99 34.46 4.56
C SER A 681 -26.14 34.43 5.55
N THR A 682 -27.32 34.11 5.05
CA THR A 682 -28.51 33.92 5.86
C THR A 682 -29.35 32.75 5.37
N THR A 683 -30.03 32.07 6.29
CA THR A 683 -31.13 31.16 5.96
C THR A 683 -32.45 31.92 5.98
N LEU A 684 -33.35 31.59 5.06
CA LEU A 684 -34.65 32.23 4.88
C LEU A 684 -35.78 31.27 5.29
N PRO A 685 -36.95 31.76 5.69
CA PRO A 685 -38.11 30.92 6.00
C PRO A 685 -38.46 29.95 4.87
N PRO A 686 -38.93 28.73 5.16
CA PRO A 686 -39.35 28.22 6.47
C PRO A 686 -38.22 27.63 7.33
N GLN A 687 -36.98 27.60 6.84
CA GLN A 687 -35.84 27.20 7.66
C GLN A 687 -35.62 28.21 8.79
N LYS A 688 -35.11 27.72 9.92
CA LYS A 688 -34.77 28.57 11.07
C LYS A 688 -33.74 29.61 10.67
N ASP A 689 -34.01 30.86 11.01
CA ASP A 689 -33.16 31.99 10.66
C ASP A 689 -31.75 31.81 11.24
N LYS A 690 -30.75 31.97 10.39
CA LYS A 690 -29.33 31.91 10.71
C LYS A 690 -28.67 33.03 9.95
N TYR A 691 -27.74 33.73 10.57
CA TYR A 691 -26.97 34.82 9.96
C TYR A 691 -25.50 34.59 10.27
N GLU A 692 -24.66 34.47 9.25
CA GLU A 692 -23.23 34.24 9.39
C GLU A 692 -22.45 35.29 8.60
N GLY A 693 -21.30 35.68 9.15
CA GLY A 693 -20.33 36.53 8.49
C GLY A 693 -18.96 35.86 8.52
N ASP A 694 -18.32 35.76 7.37
CA ASP A 694 -16.95 35.25 7.18
C ASP A 694 -16.11 36.32 6.48
N VAL A 695 -14.98 36.68 7.09
CA VAL A 695 -14.03 37.64 6.53
C VAL A 695 -12.68 36.97 6.37
N LYS A 696 -12.19 36.92 5.14
CA LYS A 696 -10.89 36.36 4.78
C LYS A 696 -10.00 37.42 4.15
N PHE A 697 -8.82 37.61 4.72
CA PHE A 697 -7.77 38.47 4.17
C PHE A 697 -6.56 37.62 3.78
N THR A 698 -6.16 37.72 2.53
CA THR A 698 -4.97 37.04 1.99
C THR A 698 -3.97 38.09 1.55
N PHE A 699 -2.78 38.01 2.12
CA PHE A 699 -1.58 38.77 1.80
C PHE A 699 -0.49 37.79 1.34
N PRO A 700 0.62 38.25 0.71
CA PRO A 700 1.63 37.34 0.13
C PRO A 700 2.18 36.25 1.06
N TYR A 701 2.26 36.54 2.35
CA TYR A 701 2.79 35.62 3.36
C TYR A 701 1.81 35.33 4.49
N THR A 702 0.61 35.93 4.47
CA THR A 702 -0.31 35.91 5.62
C THR A 702 -1.74 35.65 5.16
N GLU A 703 -2.42 34.75 5.85
CA GLU A 703 -3.86 34.53 5.71
C GLU A 703 -4.53 34.73 7.07
N LEU A 704 -5.57 35.56 7.10
CA LEU A 704 -6.39 35.81 8.28
C LEU A 704 -7.83 35.47 7.96
N THR A 705 -8.51 34.72 8.84
CA THR A 705 -9.94 34.42 8.72
C THR A 705 -10.65 34.72 10.03
N PHE A 706 -11.82 35.36 9.93
CA PHE A 706 -12.70 35.66 11.06
C PHE A 706 -14.12 35.25 10.69
N ALA A 707 -14.77 34.43 11.50
CA ALA A 707 -16.13 33.95 11.25
C ALA A 707 -16.97 33.98 12.52
N SER A 708 -18.22 34.39 12.42
CA SER A 708 -19.20 34.34 13.52
C SER A 708 -20.63 34.47 12.97
N GLY A 709 -21.62 34.32 13.83
CA GLY A 709 -23.01 34.43 13.44
C GLY A 709 -23.98 34.30 14.60
N VAL A 710 -25.26 34.26 14.28
CA VAL A 710 -26.37 34.00 15.19
C VAL A 710 -27.35 33.05 14.52
N GLU A 711 -27.98 32.16 15.27
CA GLU A 711 -28.99 31.23 14.78
C GLU A 711 -30.19 31.18 15.71
N LYS A 712 -31.37 31.05 15.13
CA LYS A 712 -32.63 30.93 15.85
C LYS A 712 -32.80 29.49 16.30
N ILE A 713 -33.12 29.31 17.58
CA ILE A 713 -33.37 28.02 18.21
C ILE A 713 -34.75 28.03 18.87
N GLU A 714 -35.32 26.84 19.04
CA GLU A 714 -36.55 26.65 19.79
C GLU A 714 -36.21 25.88 21.07
N GLU A 715 -36.60 26.42 22.21
CA GLU A 715 -36.40 25.82 23.51
C GLU A 715 -37.77 25.63 24.18
N THR A 716 -37.95 24.51 24.88
CA THR A 716 -39.16 24.28 25.67
C THR A 716 -38.97 24.85 27.06
N GLU A 717 -39.61 25.98 27.35
CA GLU A 717 -39.67 26.57 28.69
C GLU A 717 -41.08 26.39 29.27
N SER A 718 -41.20 25.70 30.40
CA SER A 718 -42.47 25.54 31.13
C SER A 718 -43.63 24.99 30.26
N ASP A 719 -43.35 23.98 29.44
CA ASP A 719 -44.28 23.36 28.48
C ASP A 719 -44.74 24.28 27.32
N GLU A 720 -44.15 25.48 27.16
CA GLU A 720 -44.31 26.35 26.00
C GLU A 720 -43.03 26.36 25.14
N LEU A 721 -43.19 26.35 23.80
CA LEU A 721 -42.09 26.53 22.87
C LEU A 721 -41.77 28.02 22.74
N VAL A 722 -40.57 28.41 23.17
CA VAL A 722 -40.06 29.78 23.09
C VAL A 722 -38.96 29.84 22.03
N GLU A 723 -39.04 30.83 21.15
CA GLU A 723 -38.02 31.10 20.15
C GLU A 723 -36.92 31.99 20.74
N ASN A 724 -35.69 31.49 20.77
CA ASN A 724 -34.51 32.19 21.26
C ASN A 724 -33.44 32.34 20.16
N TRP A 725 -32.50 33.25 20.37
CA TRP A 725 -31.34 33.43 19.48
C TRP A 725 -30.09 32.94 20.18
N ARG A 726 -29.42 31.98 19.55
CA ARG A 726 -28.11 31.49 19.98
C ARG A 726 -27.01 32.15 19.18
N LYS A 727 -25.99 32.66 19.86
CA LYS A 727 -24.78 33.21 19.22
C LYS A 727 -23.86 32.06 18.83
N LEU A 728 -23.49 32.01 17.56
CA LEU A 728 -22.49 31.05 17.07
C LEU A 728 -21.09 31.45 17.57
N PRO A 729 -20.19 30.48 17.82
CA PRO A 729 -18.85 30.78 18.27
C PRO A 729 -18.11 31.73 17.30
N PHE A 730 -17.35 32.68 17.85
CA PHE A 730 -16.40 33.46 17.09
C PHE A 730 -15.16 32.60 16.81
N LYS A 731 -14.87 32.38 15.52
CA LYS A 731 -13.73 31.62 15.03
C LYS A 731 -12.73 32.57 14.39
N GLN A 732 -11.47 32.48 14.80
CA GLN A 732 -10.36 33.23 14.23
C GLN A 732 -9.25 32.27 13.84
N SER A 733 -8.66 32.47 12.66
CA SER A 733 -7.42 31.82 12.27
C SER A 733 -6.43 32.80 11.64
N ALA A 734 -5.15 32.57 11.90
CA ALA A 734 -4.06 33.30 11.28
C ALA A 734 -2.96 32.31 10.85
N SER A 735 -2.53 32.40 9.60
CA SER A 735 -1.38 31.65 9.10
C SER A 735 -0.38 32.62 8.49
N LEU A 736 0.89 32.46 8.82
CA LEU A 736 1.99 33.23 8.26
C LEU A 736 3.07 32.27 7.77
N LYS A 737 3.40 32.33 6.48
CA LYS A 737 4.38 31.47 5.81
C LYS A 737 5.34 32.31 4.98
N PHE A 738 6.65 32.19 5.21
CA PHE A 738 7.69 32.86 4.41
C PHE A 738 8.94 31.96 4.29
N LEU A 739 9.93 32.38 3.50
CA LEU A 739 11.10 31.57 3.11
C LEU A 739 10.70 30.25 2.41
N ASP A 740 9.86 30.33 1.37
CA ASP A 740 9.36 29.15 0.63
C ASP A 740 8.70 28.06 1.51
N GLY A 741 8.24 28.42 2.71
CA GLY A 741 7.58 27.51 3.66
C GLY A 741 8.48 27.01 4.80
N ASP A 742 9.76 27.38 4.84
CA ASP A 742 10.69 26.98 5.91
C ASP A 742 10.35 27.59 7.27
N PHE A 743 9.68 28.76 7.29
CA PHE A 743 9.07 29.32 8.47
C PHE A 743 7.54 29.31 8.34
N ALA A 744 6.86 28.76 9.35
CA ALA A 744 5.42 28.86 9.45
C ALA A 744 4.96 29.16 10.89
N LEU A 745 4.09 30.15 11.02
CA LEU A 745 3.32 30.46 12.22
C LEU A 745 1.85 30.16 11.92
N THR A 746 1.18 29.41 12.78
CA THR A 746 -0.26 29.15 12.69
C THR A 746 -0.91 29.42 14.03
N GLN A 747 -2.05 30.08 14.01
CA GLN A 747 -2.85 30.36 15.18
C GLN A 747 -4.34 30.11 14.87
N SER A 748 -5.05 29.54 15.83
CA SER A 748 -6.51 29.39 15.79
C SER A 748 -7.10 29.70 17.16
N PHE A 749 -8.19 30.43 17.20
CA PHE A 749 -8.91 30.79 18.42
C PHE A 749 -10.41 30.66 18.21
N ASN A 750 -11.07 29.97 19.13
CA ASN A 750 -12.52 29.82 19.18
C ASN A 750 -13.02 30.40 20.50
N TYR A 751 -14.03 31.26 20.41
CA TYR A 751 -14.67 31.88 21.56
C TYR A 751 -16.17 31.58 21.53
N ASN A 752 -16.69 31.00 22.60
CA ASN A 752 -18.12 30.76 22.76
C ASN A 752 -18.80 32.10 23.12
N LEU A 753 -19.51 32.68 22.15
CA LEU A 753 -20.21 33.95 22.32
C LEU A 753 -21.48 33.83 23.18
N GLU A 754 -22.07 32.63 23.25
CA GLU A 754 -23.29 32.33 24.01
C GLU A 754 -23.00 32.26 25.50
N GLU A 755 -22.06 31.40 25.88
CA GLU A 755 -21.70 31.14 27.28
C GLU A 755 -20.54 32.02 27.78
N HIS A 756 -20.05 32.93 26.94
CA HIS A 756 -19.03 33.95 27.27
C HIS A 756 -17.69 33.41 27.78
N TYR A 757 -17.13 32.39 27.12
CA TYR A 757 -15.78 31.90 27.43
C TYR A 757 -14.94 31.60 26.18
N ALA A 758 -13.61 31.63 26.35
CA ALA A 758 -12.68 31.11 25.36
C ALA A 758 -12.76 29.58 25.34
N ASP A 759 -13.10 29.00 24.20
CA ASP A 759 -13.29 27.54 24.05
C ASP A 759 -11.96 26.85 23.76
N SER A 760 -11.23 27.34 22.76
CA SER A 760 -9.95 26.75 22.37
C SER A 760 -9.00 27.77 21.74
N PHE A 761 -7.72 27.65 22.05
CA PHE A 761 -6.63 28.40 21.44
C PHE A 761 -5.50 27.44 21.07
N LYS A 762 -5.01 27.54 19.84
CA LYS A 762 -3.83 26.79 19.39
C LYS A 762 -2.89 27.76 18.68
N ALA A 763 -1.62 27.69 19.02
CA ALA A 763 -0.57 28.43 18.35
C ALA A 763 0.63 27.51 18.11
N ALA A 764 1.20 27.56 16.91
CA ALA A 764 2.39 26.81 16.56
C ALA A 764 3.34 27.66 15.71
N VAL A 765 4.63 27.58 16.02
CA VAL A 765 5.74 28.17 15.27
C VAL A 765 6.64 27.03 14.81
N SER A 766 7.02 27.03 13.54
CA SER A 766 7.96 26.06 12.98
C SER A 766 9.04 26.76 12.16
N TYR A 767 10.29 26.32 12.35
CA TYR A 767 11.46 26.82 11.63
C TYR A 767 12.59 25.80 11.62
N GLY A 768 13.09 25.43 10.44
CA GLY A 768 14.33 24.65 10.30
C GLY A 768 14.36 23.33 11.09
N GLY A 769 13.22 22.64 11.19
CA GLY A 769 13.06 21.40 11.94
C GLY A 769 12.70 21.57 13.43
N LEU A 770 12.69 22.79 13.95
CA LEU A 770 12.14 23.13 15.27
C LEU A 770 10.64 23.44 15.13
N GLN A 771 9.82 22.90 16.03
CA GLN A 771 8.41 23.22 16.18
C GLN A 771 8.11 23.50 17.65
N VAL A 772 7.47 24.63 17.92
CA VAL A 772 6.96 24.99 19.24
C VAL A 772 5.45 25.11 19.10
N ALA A 773 4.68 24.39 19.92
CA ALA A 773 3.23 24.44 19.88
C ALA A 773 2.64 24.59 21.29
N TYR A 774 1.57 25.37 21.38
CA TYR A 774 0.85 25.67 22.61
C TYR A 774 -0.64 25.49 22.36
N THR A 775 -1.32 24.76 23.25
CA THR A 775 -2.77 24.56 23.23
C THR A 775 -3.37 24.97 24.58
N ALA A 776 -4.51 25.64 24.52
CA ALA A 776 -5.37 25.92 25.67
C ALA A 776 -6.82 25.61 25.29
N ALA A 777 -7.59 25.11 26.24
CA ALA A 777 -8.97 24.70 26.03
C ALA A 777 -9.83 24.91 27.28
N TYR A 778 -11.13 25.08 27.08
CA TYR A 778 -12.11 25.11 28.16
C TYR A 778 -12.35 23.68 28.68
N THR A 779 -11.76 23.32 29.81
CA THR A 779 -11.73 21.94 30.32
C THR A 779 -11.69 21.90 31.84
N TYR A 780 -11.85 20.72 32.43
CA TYR A 780 -11.71 20.54 33.87
C TYR A 780 -10.24 20.63 34.29
N GLY A 781 -9.95 21.49 35.26
CA GLY A 781 -8.67 21.51 35.94
C GLY A 781 -8.51 20.32 36.88
N TYR A 782 -7.28 20.06 37.31
CA TYR A 782 -6.98 19.07 38.34
C TYR A 782 -6.15 19.73 39.44
N ASP A 783 -6.44 19.39 40.68
CA ASP A 783 -5.65 19.78 41.85
C ASP A 783 -4.90 18.56 42.38
N PHE A 784 -3.68 18.79 42.86
CA PHE A 784 -2.85 17.74 43.43
C PHE A 784 -2.99 17.74 44.95
N ASP A 785 -3.45 16.61 45.49
CA ASP A 785 -3.48 16.33 46.93
C ASP A 785 -2.40 15.29 47.29
N GLU A 786 -1.70 15.48 48.41
CA GLU A 786 -0.61 14.58 48.83
C GLU A 786 -1.09 13.17 49.25
N GLU A 787 -2.36 13.02 49.69
CA GLU A 787 -2.95 11.75 50.11
C GLU A 787 -3.77 11.09 48.99
N GLU A 788 -4.52 11.87 48.20
CA GLU A 788 -5.45 11.35 47.17
C GLU A 788 -4.94 11.45 45.71
N GLY A 789 -3.86 12.20 45.46
CA GLY A 789 -3.31 12.41 44.11
C GLY A 789 -4.06 13.47 43.30
N TRP A 790 -4.13 13.32 41.97
CA TRP A 790 -4.83 14.28 41.11
C TRP A 790 -6.34 14.13 41.22
N SER A 791 -7.02 15.12 41.80
CA SER A 791 -8.47 15.21 41.87
C SER A 791 -9.00 16.20 40.83
N ILE A 792 -10.14 15.86 40.21
CA ILE A 792 -10.78 16.70 39.19
C ILE A 792 -11.52 17.87 39.85
N ARG A 793 -11.41 19.08 39.30
CA ARG A 793 -12.21 20.23 39.72
C ARG A 793 -13.66 20.07 39.27
N SER A 794 -14.60 20.64 40.00
CA SER A 794 -16.04 20.57 39.68
C SER A 794 -16.45 21.46 38.50
N GLU A 795 -15.66 22.50 38.20
CA GLU A 795 -15.95 23.50 37.17
C GLU A 795 -14.93 23.46 36.03
N ARG A 796 -15.39 23.82 34.83
CA ARG A 796 -14.53 23.96 33.64
C ARG A 796 -14.03 25.39 33.55
N GLU A 797 -12.77 25.53 33.16
CA GLU A 797 -12.11 26.82 32.99
C GLU A 797 -11.26 26.78 31.72
N PHE A 798 -10.94 27.94 31.15
CA PHE A 798 -10.04 28.02 30.01
C PHE A 798 -8.59 27.88 30.48
N LEU A 799 -8.04 26.68 30.35
CA LEU A 799 -6.75 26.32 30.90
C LEU A 799 -5.75 26.01 29.78
N PRO A 800 -4.46 26.35 29.96
CA PRO A 800 -3.41 25.78 29.15
C PRO A 800 -3.48 24.24 29.26
N GLU A 801 -3.51 23.55 28.13
CA GLU A 801 -3.63 22.10 28.06
C GLU A 801 -2.26 21.48 27.82
N THR A 802 -1.59 21.90 26.74
CA THR A 802 -0.25 21.39 26.42
C THR A 802 0.68 22.50 25.95
N PHE A 803 1.95 22.37 26.31
CA PHE A 803 3.06 23.10 25.71
C PHE A 803 4.08 22.09 25.19
N SER A 804 4.44 22.18 23.91
CA SER A 804 5.37 21.23 23.29
C SER A 804 6.45 21.92 22.50
N ILE A 805 7.66 21.36 22.59
CA ILE A 805 8.83 21.75 21.79
C ILE A 805 9.34 20.48 21.16
N ALA A 806 9.35 20.40 19.83
CA ALA A 806 9.91 19.30 19.07
C ALA A 806 11.02 19.82 18.16
N TYR A 807 12.12 19.08 18.06
CA TYR A 807 13.18 19.33 17.09
C TYR A 807 13.57 18.04 16.41
N THR A 808 13.54 18.06 15.08
CA THR A 808 14.02 16.97 14.24
C THR A 808 15.05 17.53 13.27
N SER A 809 16.28 17.02 13.38
CA SER A 809 17.33 17.32 12.39
C SER A 809 17.29 16.30 11.26
N GLY A 810 17.33 16.78 10.02
CA GLY A 810 17.58 15.91 8.87
C GLY A 810 18.96 15.24 8.96
N GLN A 811 19.12 14.06 8.36
CA GLN A 811 20.40 13.36 8.29
C GLN A 811 21.40 14.16 7.44
N LYS A 812 22.35 14.85 8.09
CA LYS A 812 23.41 15.57 7.39
C LYS A 812 24.61 14.65 7.17
N ASN A 813 24.93 14.36 5.91
CA ASN A 813 26.05 13.50 5.53
C ASN A 813 27.38 14.28 5.48
N PHE A 814 28.22 14.10 6.50
CA PHE A 814 29.58 14.62 6.50
C PHE A 814 30.55 13.60 5.88
N ARG A 815 31.17 13.96 4.75
CA ARG A 815 32.05 13.07 4.00
C ARG A 815 33.52 13.49 4.17
N TYR A 816 34.35 12.59 4.71
CA TYR A 816 35.78 12.79 4.93
C TYR A 816 36.62 11.82 4.08
N TRP A 817 37.92 12.09 3.98
CA TRP A 817 38.91 11.26 3.29
C TRP A 817 38.49 10.82 1.87
N LYS A 818 38.44 11.78 0.92
CA LYS A 818 38.01 11.54 -0.48
C LYS A 818 36.64 10.85 -0.60
N LYS A 819 35.68 11.24 0.26
CA LYS A 819 34.32 10.66 0.34
C LYS A 819 34.28 9.17 0.74
N ARG A 820 35.34 8.63 1.33
CA ARG A 820 35.40 7.24 1.80
C ARG A 820 34.79 7.05 3.19
N VAL A 821 34.80 8.08 4.03
CA VAL A 821 34.19 8.03 5.36
C VAL A 821 32.97 8.95 5.36
N THR A 822 31.82 8.43 5.73
CA THR A 822 30.57 9.19 5.90
C THR A 822 30.16 9.11 7.36
N TRP A 823 29.91 10.26 7.95
CA TRP A 823 29.34 10.41 9.28
C TRP A 823 28.02 11.16 9.15
N ALA A 824 26.93 10.55 9.59
CA ALA A 824 25.57 11.05 9.43
C ALA A 824 24.85 11.05 10.79
N PRO A 825 25.07 12.08 11.63
CA PRO A 825 24.32 12.24 12.86
C PRO A 825 22.90 12.76 12.55
N SER A 826 21.95 12.31 13.35
CA SER A 826 20.60 12.84 13.41
C SER A 826 20.12 12.85 14.86
N LEU A 827 19.25 13.80 15.15
CA LEU A 827 18.65 13.98 16.46
C LEU A 827 17.17 14.23 16.28
N SER A 828 16.35 13.46 16.98
CA SER A 828 14.95 13.74 17.23
C SER A 828 14.77 13.94 18.74
N THR A 829 14.20 15.06 19.14
CA THR A 829 14.00 15.40 20.54
C THR A 829 12.68 16.13 20.71
N SER A 830 11.93 15.80 21.76
CA SER A 830 10.65 16.44 22.03
C SER A 830 10.37 16.55 23.51
N ILE A 831 9.92 17.73 23.94
CA ILE A 831 9.38 17.99 25.28
C ILE A 831 7.89 18.21 25.11
N VAL A 832 7.09 17.48 25.88
CA VAL A 832 5.65 17.68 26.00
C VAL A 832 5.36 17.93 27.46
N TYR A 833 4.92 19.15 27.75
CA TYR A 833 4.49 19.59 29.06
C TYR A 833 2.95 19.58 29.10
N ASP A 834 2.40 18.71 29.95
CA ASP A 834 0.97 18.66 30.26
C ASP A 834 0.72 19.73 31.32
N CYS A 835 0.04 20.81 30.94
CA CYS A 835 -0.21 21.95 31.80
C CYS A 835 -1.33 21.68 32.82
N ILE A 836 -2.17 20.65 32.59
CA ILE A 836 -3.28 20.27 33.45
C ILE A 836 -2.81 19.30 34.52
N ARG A 837 -2.04 18.28 34.12
CA ARG A 837 -1.39 17.31 35.01
C ARG A 837 0.12 17.27 34.72
N PRO A 838 0.90 18.20 35.30
CA PRO A 838 2.35 18.26 35.12
C PRO A 838 3.12 16.94 35.28
N THR A 839 2.64 15.98 36.06
CA THR A 839 3.27 14.65 36.21
C THR A 839 3.17 13.76 34.98
N ASN A 840 2.28 14.05 34.02
CA ASN A 840 2.18 13.33 32.74
C ASN A 840 3.18 13.84 31.69
N SER A 841 3.87 14.95 32.00
CA SER A 841 4.83 15.57 31.11
C SER A 841 6.04 14.67 30.85
N TYR A 842 6.60 14.75 29.66
CA TYR A 842 7.76 13.93 29.30
C TYR A 842 8.70 14.60 28.31
N PHE A 843 9.96 14.16 28.34
CA PHE A 843 11.01 14.55 27.40
C PHE A 843 11.57 13.28 26.74
N LYS A 844 11.43 13.17 25.42
CA LYS A 844 12.10 12.18 24.57
C LYS A 844 13.37 12.75 23.97
N PHE A 845 14.47 12.01 24.10
CA PHE A 845 15.76 12.32 23.47
C PHE A 845 16.21 11.11 22.65
N ILE A 846 16.29 11.26 21.33
CA ILE A 846 16.55 10.18 20.39
C ILE A 846 17.72 10.53 19.46
N PRO A 847 18.97 10.44 19.95
CA PRO A 847 20.14 10.55 19.10
C PRO A 847 20.30 9.30 18.22
N ALA A 848 20.67 9.51 16.97
CA ALA A 848 21.12 8.46 16.08
C ALA A 848 22.34 8.91 15.27
N VAL A 849 23.22 7.97 14.96
CA VAL A 849 24.40 8.23 14.12
C VAL A 849 24.66 7.04 13.22
N THR A 850 24.89 7.32 11.95
CA THR A 850 25.39 6.33 10.99
C THR A 850 26.82 6.70 10.60
N PHE A 851 27.76 5.79 10.83
CA PHE A 851 29.16 5.92 10.47
C PHE A 851 29.52 4.85 9.44
N LYS A 852 29.89 5.27 8.24
CA LYS A 852 30.18 4.37 7.11
C LYS A 852 31.58 4.62 6.57
N ILE A 853 32.42 3.59 6.55
CA ILE A 853 33.65 3.54 5.76
C ILE A 853 33.36 2.69 4.51
N ASN A 854 33.58 3.29 3.34
CA ASN A 854 33.30 2.67 2.05
C ASN A 854 34.01 1.31 1.90
N LYS A 855 33.24 0.27 1.55
CA LYS A 855 33.70 -1.13 1.43
C LYS A 855 34.48 -1.64 2.65
N PHE A 856 34.09 -1.21 3.86
CA PHE A 856 34.74 -1.68 5.08
C PHE A 856 33.78 -1.79 6.25
N VAL A 857 33.14 -0.72 6.73
CA VAL A 857 32.27 -0.81 7.92
C VAL A 857 31.09 0.15 7.85
N ASN A 858 29.96 -0.26 8.37
CA ASN A 858 28.77 0.56 8.59
C ASN A 858 28.28 0.34 10.02
N LEU A 859 28.51 1.32 10.88
CA LEU A 859 28.08 1.34 12.26
C LEU A 859 26.89 2.29 12.39
N THR A 860 25.73 1.76 12.76
CA THR A 860 24.55 2.54 13.11
C THR A 860 24.32 2.45 14.61
N PHE A 861 24.07 3.58 15.23
CA PHE A 861 23.70 3.68 16.63
C PHE A 861 22.43 4.50 16.73
N SER A 862 21.48 4.06 17.55
CA SER A 862 20.32 4.84 17.95
C SER A 862 19.97 4.54 19.39
N SER A 863 19.62 5.56 20.17
CA SER A 863 19.15 5.40 21.53
C SER A 863 17.89 6.22 21.73
N GLU A 864 16.83 5.61 22.24
CA GLU A 864 15.65 6.33 22.73
C GLU A 864 15.70 6.39 24.25
N SER A 865 15.78 7.61 24.77
CA SER A 865 15.65 7.89 26.19
C SER A 865 14.40 8.73 26.45
N ARG A 866 13.61 8.34 27.45
CA ARG A 866 12.41 9.06 27.88
C ARG A 866 12.50 9.41 29.34
N ASN A 867 12.36 10.68 29.64
CA ASN A 867 12.16 11.19 30.98
C ASN A 867 10.67 11.48 31.21
N SER A 868 10.06 10.82 32.19
CA SER A 868 8.65 11.03 32.56
C SER A 868 8.49 11.83 33.87
N VAL A 869 9.58 12.38 34.40
CA VAL A 869 9.61 13.16 35.65
C VAL A 869 10.20 14.54 35.39
N ILE A 870 9.93 15.11 34.21
CA ILE A 870 10.52 16.40 33.80
C ILE A 870 10.08 17.56 34.70
N TYR A 871 8.97 17.38 35.43
CA TYR A 871 8.52 18.30 36.47
C TYR A 871 9.61 18.58 37.52
N ARG A 872 10.51 17.63 37.80
CA ARG A 872 11.67 17.79 38.71
C ARG A 872 12.53 19.02 38.38
N TYR A 873 12.62 19.39 37.11
CA TYR A 873 13.50 20.47 36.65
C TYR A 873 12.87 21.85 36.76
N ILE A 874 11.55 21.89 36.94
CA ILE A 874 10.79 23.13 37.01
C ILE A 874 10.07 23.30 38.36
N GLN A 875 10.17 22.32 39.26
CA GLN A 875 9.46 22.28 40.55
C GLN A 875 9.75 23.49 41.45
N ASP A 876 10.97 24.04 41.40
CA ASP A 876 11.37 25.23 42.18
C ASP A 876 10.70 26.52 41.66
N TYR A 877 10.15 26.49 40.44
CA TYR A 877 9.47 27.61 39.80
C TYR A 877 7.94 27.50 39.85
N THR A 878 7.39 26.33 40.19
CA THR A 878 5.95 26.06 40.09
C THR A 878 5.15 26.24 41.38
N ASN A 879 5.76 26.51 42.56
CA ASN A 879 5.08 26.78 43.84
C ASN A 879 3.95 25.79 44.27
N ASN A 880 3.81 24.63 43.62
CA ASN A 880 2.69 23.70 43.79
C ASN A 880 2.91 22.66 44.92
N GLY A 881 3.85 22.87 45.84
CA GLY A 881 4.12 21.98 46.98
C GLY A 881 4.76 20.61 46.66
N MET A 882 4.66 20.11 45.43
CA MET A 882 5.27 18.86 44.98
C MET A 882 6.80 18.92 44.92
N ASN A 883 7.50 18.17 45.78
CA ASN A 883 8.95 18.02 45.74
C ASN A 883 9.35 16.60 45.28
N LEU A 884 9.78 16.46 44.03
CA LEU A 884 10.23 15.18 43.50
C LEU A 884 11.73 14.98 43.78
N PRO A 885 12.16 13.84 44.35
CA PRO A 885 13.57 13.59 44.65
C PRO A 885 14.38 13.31 43.37
N GLY A 886 15.58 13.89 43.23
CA GLY A 886 16.49 13.63 42.10
C GLY A 886 17.36 14.83 41.72
N GLU A 887 18.09 14.72 40.61
CA GLU A 887 18.83 15.84 40.02
C GLU A 887 17.86 16.85 39.39
N THR A 888 18.03 18.14 39.68
CA THR A 888 17.14 19.21 39.21
C THR A 888 17.63 19.92 37.94
N ASN A 889 18.84 19.63 37.47
CA ASN A 889 19.34 20.14 36.19
C ASN A 889 19.14 19.12 35.06
N VAL A 890 18.32 19.46 34.05
CA VAL A 890 17.99 18.57 32.92
C VAL A 890 19.20 18.10 32.12
N PHE A 891 20.21 18.95 31.90
CA PHE A 891 21.39 18.58 31.12
C PHE A 891 22.34 17.69 31.92
N LYS A 892 22.51 17.99 33.22
CA LYS A 892 23.29 17.13 34.12
C LYS A 892 22.60 15.79 34.32
N ASP A 893 21.27 15.76 34.38
CA ASP A 893 20.51 14.53 34.51
C ASP A 893 20.53 13.70 33.21
N LEU A 894 20.40 14.34 32.05
CA LEU A 894 20.60 13.70 30.75
C LEU A 894 22.01 13.13 30.61
N TYR A 895 23.05 13.87 31.02
CA TYR A 895 24.42 13.37 31.03
C TYR A 895 24.59 12.18 31.99
N ASN A 896 24.03 12.27 33.20
CA ASN A 896 24.04 11.17 34.18
C ASN A 896 23.29 9.93 33.67
N SER A 897 22.30 10.10 32.79
CA SER A 897 21.56 8.98 32.17
C SER A 897 22.44 8.12 31.25
N PHE A 898 23.48 8.72 30.67
CA PHE A 898 24.49 8.04 29.86
C PHE A 898 25.79 7.76 30.63
N ALA A 899 25.87 8.08 31.92
CA ALA A 899 27.06 7.87 32.74
C ALA A 899 27.21 6.41 33.17
N PHE A 900 27.85 5.61 32.32
CA PHE A 900 28.24 4.23 32.64
C PHE A 900 29.56 4.14 33.44
N TRP A 901 30.23 5.27 33.67
CA TRP A 901 31.54 5.40 34.33
C TRP A 901 31.44 5.94 35.78
N GLY A 902 32.37 5.52 36.65
CA GLY A 902 32.45 5.93 38.07
C GLY A 902 33.57 6.94 38.36
N GLU A 903 33.67 7.43 39.60
CA GLU A 903 34.84 8.21 40.04
C GLU A 903 36.09 7.32 40.05
N GLY A 904 36.90 7.41 39.00
CA GLY A 904 38.16 6.67 38.88
C GLY A 904 38.06 5.22 38.37
N SER A 905 36.87 4.75 38.00
CA SER A 905 36.65 3.41 37.41
C SER A 905 35.94 3.51 36.06
N MET A 906 36.32 2.63 35.12
CA MET A 906 35.73 2.55 33.77
C MET A 906 34.26 2.09 33.80
N LEU A 907 33.82 1.43 34.88
CA LEU A 907 32.46 0.95 35.12
C LEU A 907 32.05 1.25 36.59
N ASP A 908 30.88 1.84 36.80
CA ASP A 908 30.27 2.03 38.13
C ASP A 908 29.39 0.82 38.48
N ASP A 909 29.88 -0.07 39.36
CA ASP A 909 29.15 -1.28 39.78
C ASP A 909 27.78 -0.99 40.41
N GLY A 910 27.62 0.19 41.03
CA GLY A 910 26.35 0.62 41.63
C GLY A 910 25.41 1.32 40.64
N GLN A 911 25.94 1.81 39.51
CA GLN A 911 25.25 2.65 38.52
C GLN A 911 24.40 3.76 39.15
N MET A 912 24.87 4.36 40.25
CA MET A 912 24.05 5.18 41.13
C MET A 912 23.52 6.41 40.40
N LYS A 913 24.37 7.06 39.58
CA LYS A 913 24.02 8.24 38.78
C LYS A 913 22.94 7.93 37.72
N ARG A 914 23.05 6.78 37.05
CA ARG A 914 22.07 6.33 36.03
C ARG A 914 20.74 5.92 36.67
N ARG A 915 20.79 5.21 37.80
CA ARG A 915 19.59 4.78 38.54
C ARG A 915 18.80 5.97 39.07
N SER A 916 19.48 7.00 39.57
CA SER A 916 18.85 8.24 40.05
C SER A 916 18.29 9.13 38.94
N SER A 917 18.71 8.93 37.68
CA SER A 917 18.31 9.79 36.57
C SER A 917 16.83 9.65 36.20
N GLY A 918 16.18 10.77 35.87
CA GLY A 918 14.81 10.77 35.34
C GLY A 918 14.70 10.19 33.93
N PHE A 919 15.77 10.25 33.15
CA PHE A 919 15.87 9.71 31.80
C PHE A 919 16.04 8.20 31.84
N LYS A 920 15.00 7.47 31.43
CA LYS A 920 15.01 6.01 31.35
C LYS A 920 15.17 5.58 29.89
N LEU A 921 16.12 4.69 29.66
CA LEU A 921 16.34 4.07 28.36
C LEU A 921 15.09 3.27 27.97
N LYS A 922 14.54 3.56 26.79
CA LYS A 922 13.41 2.84 26.19
C LYS A 922 13.85 1.93 25.06
N ASN A 923 14.88 2.34 24.33
CA ASN A 923 15.50 1.49 23.32
C ASN A 923 16.98 1.89 23.17
N LEU A 924 17.86 0.92 22.98
CA LEU A 924 19.22 1.13 22.52
C LEU A 924 19.49 0.11 21.43
N LYS A 925 19.84 0.58 20.23
CA LYS A 925 20.15 -0.27 19.09
C LYS A 925 21.50 0.12 18.50
N ILE A 926 22.38 -0.85 18.38
CA ILE A 926 23.69 -0.74 17.74
C ILE A 926 23.75 -1.80 16.66
N THR A 927 24.05 -1.40 15.44
CA THR A 927 24.21 -2.32 14.31
C THR A 927 25.57 -2.07 13.67
N LEU A 928 26.43 -3.08 13.67
CA LEU A 928 27.73 -3.06 13.04
C LEU A 928 27.69 -4.01 11.84
N ALA A 929 27.81 -3.49 10.62
CA ALA A 929 28.03 -4.30 9.43
C ALA A 929 29.47 -4.08 8.94
N HIS A 930 30.26 -5.14 8.85
CA HIS A 930 31.65 -5.13 8.42
C HIS A 930 31.80 -5.91 7.11
N ASP A 931 32.25 -5.21 6.08
CA ASP A 931 32.57 -5.74 4.76
C ASP A 931 33.94 -6.44 4.81
N LEU A 932 33.90 -7.77 4.80
CA LEU A 932 35.05 -8.66 4.73
C LEU A 932 35.25 -9.17 3.29
N HIS A 933 34.99 -8.30 2.30
CA HIS A 933 35.10 -8.59 0.88
C HIS A 933 34.07 -9.59 0.37
N ASP A 934 34.31 -10.89 0.58
CA ASP A 934 33.36 -11.95 0.22
C ASP A 934 32.34 -12.18 1.33
N TRP A 935 32.57 -11.71 2.55
CA TRP A 935 31.67 -11.91 3.69
C TRP A 935 31.16 -10.58 4.24
N ASP A 936 29.95 -10.57 4.78
CA ASP A 936 29.39 -9.49 5.58
C ASP A 936 29.22 -10.00 7.01
N LEU A 937 30.00 -9.45 7.93
CA LEU A 937 29.81 -9.68 9.36
C LEU A 937 28.83 -8.61 9.87
N VAL A 938 27.62 -9.00 10.22
CA VAL A 938 26.61 -8.10 10.80
C VAL A 938 26.40 -8.48 12.25
N SER A 939 26.52 -7.50 13.14
CA SER A 939 26.17 -7.65 14.55
C SER A 939 25.12 -6.62 14.91
N SER A 940 24.04 -7.08 15.52
CA SER A 940 23.03 -6.23 16.14
C SER A 940 23.06 -6.42 17.64
N PHE A 941 22.95 -5.32 18.36
CA PHE A 941 22.78 -5.30 19.80
C PHE A 941 21.60 -4.38 20.09
N GLU A 942 20.51 -4.95 20.61
CA GLU A 942 19.31 -4.22 20.97
C GLU A 942 18.95 -4.44 22.45
N VAL A 943 18.65 -3.38 23.18
CA VAL A 943 18.18 -3.45 24.57
C VAL A 943 16.87 -2.69 24.70
N LYS A 944 15.82 -3.41 25.12
CA LYS A 944 14.49 -2.86 25.38
C LYS A 944 13.97 -3.36 26.74
N PRO A 945 13.43 -2.49 27.61
CA PRO A 945 12.83 -2.92 28.86
C PRO A 945 11.54 -3.70 28.60
N ARG A 946 11.45 -4.92 29.14
CA ARG A 946 10.27 -5.80 29.07
C ARG A 946 9.70 -6.03 30.45
N LEU A 947 8.38 -6.14 30.56
CA LEU A 947 7.73 -6.45 31.84
C LEU A 947 7.46 -7.94 31.91
N ILE A 948 8.11 -8.64 32.84
CA ILE A 948 7.93 -10.08 33.05
C ILE A 948 7.16 -10.29 34.34
N THR A 949 6.22 -11.24 34.32
CA THR A 949 5.52 -11.70 35.51
C THR A 949 6.27 -12.92 36.04
N ASN A 950 6.89 -12.79 37.20
CA ASN A 950 7.56 -13.87 37.89
C ASN A 950 6.52 -14.92 38.35
N GLY A 951 6.95 -16.16 38.61
CA GLY A 951 6.07 -17.26 39.01
C GLY A 951 5.28 -17.03 40.33
N ASP A 952 5.64 -16.00 41.10
CA ASP A 952 4.92 -15.53 42.29
C ASP A 952 3.87 -14.44 42.01
N GLY A 953 3.66 -14.08 40.74
CA GLY A 953 2.76 -13.01 40.29
C GLY A 953 3.36 -11.60 40.39
N SER A 954 4.60 -11.44 40.88
CA SER A 954 5.27 -10.14 40.92
C SER A 954 5.74 -9.73 39.52
N LYS A 955 5.61 -8.44 39.17
CA LYS A 955 6.06 -7.91 37.88
C LYS A 955 7.44 -7.26 38.02
N SER A 956 8.39 -7.68 37.21
CA SER A 956 9.75 -7.13 37.18
C SER A 956 10.13 -6.67 35.76
N TYR A 957 11.02 -5.68 35.65
CA TYR A 957 11.52 -5.24 34.35
C TYR A 957 12.78 -6.03 33.99
N ASN A 958 12.73 -6.73 32.87
CA ASN A 958 13.87 -7.39 32.26
C ASN A 958 14.54 -6.46 31.24
N PHE A 959 15.88 -6.42 31.27
CA PHE A 959 16.75 -5.62 30.41
C PHE A 959 17.78 -6.48 29.67
N GLU A 960 17.56 -7.79 29.60
CA GLU A 960 18.42 -8.69 28.84
C GLU A 960 18.54 -8.20 27.39
N PRO A 961 19.78 -8.08 26.87
CA PRO A 961 20.00 -7.64 25.51
C PRO A 961 19.53 -8.72 24.53
N ASN A 962 19.00 -8.29 23.39
CA ASN A 962 18.94 -9.12 22.21
C ASN A 962 20.21 -8.88 21.39
N ILE A 963 21.07 -9.89 21.31
CA ILE A 963 22.33 -9.80 20.57
C ILE A 963 22.20 -10.74 19.37
N SER A 964 22.34 -10.22 18.17
CA SER A 964 22.54 -11.04 16.99
C SER A 964 23.92 -10.85 16.40
N LEU A 965 24.54 -11.94 16.00
CA LEU A 965 25.80 -11.97 15.27
C LEU A 965 25.62 -12.87 14.06
N SER A 966 25.51 -12.27 12.89
CA SER A 966 25.44 -12.97 11.62
C SER A 966 26.72 -12.79 10.81
N ILE A 967 27.24 -13.88 10.26
CA ILE A 967 28.34 -13.86 9.29
C ILE A 967 27.78 -14.39 7.99
N VAL A 968 27.53 -13.53 7.02
CA VAL A 968 26.90 -13.86 5.73
C VAL A 968 27.97 -13.93 4.65
N TRP A 969 28.02 -15.02 3.89
CA TRP A 969 28.92 -15.09 2.74
C TRP A 969 28.26 -14.50 1.48
N ARG A 970 28.72 -13.39 0.92
CA ARG A 970 28.10 -12.72 -0.26
C ARG A 970 27.89 -13.63 -1.50
N PRO A 971 28.89 -14.44 -1.94
CA PRO A 971 28.69 -15.47 -2.96
C PRO A 971 27.64 -16.52 -2.66
N MET A 972 27.41 -16.80 -1.39
CA MET A 972 26.46 -17.79 -0.91
C MET A 972 25.79 -17.23 0.33
N ASN A 973 24.86 -16.26 0.20
CA ASN A 973 24.25 -15.60 1.38
C ASN A 973 23.70 -16.60 2.39
N ALA A 974 23.31 -17.73 1.82
CA ALA A 974 23.21 -19.03 2.39
C ALA A 974 24.15 -19.51 3.51
N MET A 975 25.45 -19.35 3.38
CA MET A 975 26.33 -19.55 4.52
C MET A 975 26.22 -18.29 5.38
N LYS A 976 25.07 -18.11 6.03
CA LYS A 976 24.96 -17.26 7.21
C LYS A 976 24.90 -18.17 8.43
N THR A 977 25.79 -17.85 9.34
CA THR A 977 25.75 -18.38 10.70
C THR A 977 25.26 -17.22 11.53
N GLU A 978 24.07 -17.35 12.08
CA GLU A 978 23.51 -16.39 13.02
C GLU A 978 23.54 -16.97 14.41
N ILE A 979 24.05 -16.20 15.36
CA ILE A 979 23.88 -16.49 16.77
C ILE A 979 22.97 -15.39 17.29
N VAL A 980 21.76 -15.77 17.74
CA VAL A 980 20.86 -14.84 18.43
C VAL A 980 20.81 -15.24 19.89
N ASP A 981 21.15 -14.30 20.75
CA ASP A 981 20.86 -14.35 22.17
C ASP A 981 19.50 -13.68 22.37
N GLU A 982 18.43 -14.47 22.42
CA GLU A 982 17.09 -13.99 22.74
C GLU A 982 16.92 -13.94 24.25
N TYR A 983 17.35 -12.83 24.86
CA TYR A 983 17.10 -12.58 26.28
C TYR A 983 17.72 -13.67 27.19
N GLY A 984 18.97 -14.04 26.94
CA GLY A 984 19.71 -15.04 27.72
C GLY A 984 19.65 -16.46 27.17
N GLU A 985 18.80 -16.72 26.17
CA GLU A 985 18.77 -17.98 25.45
C GLU A 985 19.55 -17.87 24.14
N LEU A 986 20.70 -18.54 24.09
CA LEU A 986 21.53 -18.62 22.90
C LEU A 986 20.93 -19.63 21.92
N LYS A 987 20.46 -19.11 20.79
CA LYS A 987 20.07 -19.91 19.63
C LYS A 987 21.11 -19.75 18.52
N LEU A 988 21.46 -20.86 17.90
CA LEU A 988 22.39 -20.92 16.77
C LEU A 988 21.58 -21.26 15.52
N ASN A 989 21.53 -20.31 14.58
CA ASN A 989 20.65 -20.28 13.40
C ASN A 989 19.16 -20.45 13.78
N PRO A 990 18.52 -19.40 14.32
CA PRO A 990 17.12 -19.38 14.76
C PRO A 990 16.10 -18.65 13.86
#